data_AF-A0A946PRQ3-F1
#
_entry.id   AF-A0A946PRQ3-F1
#
_cell.length_a   1.000
_cell.length_b   1.000
_cell.length_c   1.000
_cell.angle_alpha   90.00
_cell.angle_beta   90.00
_cell.angle_gamma   90.00
#
_symmetry.space_group_name_H-M   'P 1'
#
loop_
_entity.id
_entity.type
_entity.pdbx_description
1 polymer ?
#
loop_
_entity_poly.entity_id
_entity_poly.type
_entity_poly.pdbx_seq_one_letter_code
_entity_poly.pdbx_strand_id
1 'polypeptide(L)'
;MKLLFVDDSPTVCAIYSALLKDAGYEVLIANNKSEALELAQQHLPKMAIIDFFMPNGNGDELTQELLSNPLTSSTVVAIHSQFPDVVEKALAAGAVEMIGKDDPHELFLMRVAALRRLVDGLAFQCEMIGSVRHEMREQQDRPVQILMVDDSPTVRAVYGSLLKGQGYEVLEADTLASGEEMAKKHLPQLMVIDYMLPDGHGDELIRRLLGNQETSDILMVMFSQRQDVEEKALGAGAIDLFYKDDPTEVFLRRIASLKRYINAQQMQRRIEQEVLSQENEMQMRVHDLERIKREKQFVDRLISSIPIGLLVIGSGRVVTANRWFEHLFGVMPTENYSFLSLQEQLKLPLQQVERAEYAVGREVHTEAGQLLRIHCFGIDLDEGENEDDVVLWMFEDITQLRQAEEQQQFAAFQSGLVEMSATILHNIGNALTAVSGSLWRMEEGMDQLNKVESALKVASTELNGWLLEQQETAQEVDGRVSHAGKILDVAMNKVFREAVSEMGEGALKSMKVSVNHISEIIQVQQGAARPESQAVACDMAKVIDDVLVMQKAVLQRSEIEVTCSVERGIGIPHLPRNQLLQAVNNLIKNSFEAISEQRQQQPEMQAKIEVSIQGAKLKTEESGGAIALSVRYNGMGMSEKQLEKVLQFGYTTKETGSGFGLHATANFIEGLGGAVEIESDGQGQGSRVTLVIPLHPSKKGKTRRVK
;
A
#
# COMPACT_ATOMS: atom_id res chain seq x y z
N MET A 1 35.29 -7.07 55.22
CA MET A 1 35.76 -5.75 54.72
C MET A 1 37.27 -5.72 54.76
N LYS A 2 37.92 -5.18 53.71
CA LYS A 2 39.38 -5.04 53.66
C LYS A 2 39.84 -3.81 54.44
N LEU A 3 40.79 -4.00 55.35
CA LEU A 3 41.38 -2.97 56.18
C LEU A 3 42.90 -3.01 56.00
N LEU A 4 43.51 -1.87 55.67
CA LEU A 4 44.95 -1.71 55.57
C LEU A 4 45.55 -1.26 56.91
N PHE A 5 46.37 -2.09 57.52
CA PHE A 5 47.12 -1.76 58.74
C PHE A 5 48.57 -1.48 58.37
N VAL A 6 49.08 -0.31 58.76
CA VAL A 6 50.44 0.14 58.40
C VAL A 6 51.21 0.48 59.66
N ASP A 7 52.31 -0.21 59.92
CA ASP A 7 53.23 0.06 61.03
C ASP A 7 54.62 -0.49 60.68
N ASP A 8 55.69 0.24 61.01
CA ASP A 8 57.05 -0.16 60.64
C ASP A 8 57.60 -1.30 61.51
N SER A 9 56.93 -1.60 62.63
CA SER A 9 57.24 -2.71 63.52
C SER A 9 56.49 -3.98 63.13
N PRO A 10 57.18 -5.04 62.66
CA PRO A 10 56.55 -6.30 62.30
C PRO A 10 55.80 -6.95 63.48
N THR A 11 56.25 -6.69 64.70
CA THR A 11 55.61 -7.19 65.92
C THR A 11 54.27 -6.52 66.16
N VAL A 12 54.18 -5.20 65.99
CA VAL A 12 52.93 -4.44 66.14
C VAL A 12 51.94 -4.87 65.06
N CYS A 13 52.41 -4.96 63.81
CA CYS A 13 51.63 -5.52 62.70
C CYS A 13 51.06 -6.91 63.00
N ALA A 14 51.84 -7.82 63.60
CA ALA A 14 51.39 -9.16 63.93
C ALA A 14 50.28 -9.15 65.02
N ILE A 15 50.46 -8.36 66.08
CA ILE A 15 49.51 -8.26 67.20
C ILE A 15 48.17 -7.70 66.70
N TYR A 16 48.20 -6.53 66.08
CA TYR A 16 46.99 -5.85 65.63
C TYR A 16 46.34 -6.57 64.44
N SER A 17 47.12 -7.24 63.57
CA SER A 17 46.52 -8.09 62.53
C SER A 17 45.76 -9.27 63.12
N ALA A 18 46.26 -9.91 64.18
CA ALA A 18 45.54 -11.01 64.83
C ALA A 18 44.24 -10.49 65.45
N LEU A 19 44.32 -9.40 66.21
CA LEU A 19 43.18 -8.76 66.86
C LEU A 19 42.08 -8.37 65.85
N LEU A 20 42.46 -7.74 64.74
CA LEU A 20 41.54 -7.32 63.68
C LEU A 20 40.97 -8.51 62.90
N LYS A 21 41.74 -9.58 62.67
CA LYS A 21 41.23 -10.80 62.03
C LYS A 21 40.21 -11.52 62.90
N ASP A 22 40.45 -11.59 64.21
CA ASP A 22 39.50 -12.16 65.17
C ASP A 22 38.19 -11.35 65.23
N ALA A 23 38.28 -10.03 65.03
CA ALA A 23 37.13 -9.14 64.88
C ALA A 23 36.45 -9.20 63.47
N GLY A 24 36.91 -10.07 62.56
CA GLY A 24 36.28 -10.36 61.27
C GLY A 24 36.72 -9.48 60.10
N TYR A 25 37.84 -8.75 60.22
CA TYR A 25 38.39 -7.94 59.13
C TYR A 25 39.36 -8.74 58.27
N GLU A 26 39.36 -8.46 56.96
CA GLU A 26 40.41 -8.93 56.05
C GLU A 26 41.55 -7.91 56.10
N VAL A 27 42.63 -8.25 56.81
CA VAL A 27 43.72 -7.30 57.10
C VAL A 27 44.83 -7.39 56.06
N LEU A 28 45.09 -6.29 55.37
CA LEU A 28 46.27 -6.05 54.55
C LEU A 28 47.33 -5.40 55.44
N ILE A 29 48.55 -5.91 55.44
CA ILE A 29 49.64 -5.40 56.28
C ILE A 29 50.66 -4.72 55.38
N ALA A 30 51.08 -3.51 55.73
CA ALA A 30 52.22 -2.84 55.13
C ALA A 30 53.20 -2.37 56.21
N ASN A 31 54.50 -2.48 55.93
CA ASN A 31 55.56 -2.13 56.89
C ASN A 31 56.20 -0.77 56.58
N ASN A 32 55.73 -0.08 55.55
CA ASN A 32 56.21 1.23 55.14
C ASN A 32 55.21 1.89 54.17
N LYS A 33 55.41 3.20 53.94
CA LYS A 33 54.59 4.03 53.05
C LYS A 33 54.45 3.48 51.62
N SER A 34 55.54 3.04 51.00
CA SER A 34 55.52 2.55 49.60
C SER A 34 54.71 1.27 49.45
N GLU A 35 54.91 0.30 50.34
CA GLU A 35 54.14 -0.95 50.38
C GLU A 35 52.64 -0.68 50.64
N ALA A 36 52.34 0.28 51.53
CA ALA A 36 50.97 0.68 51.83
C ALA A 36 50.24 1.24 50.61
N LEU A 37 50.89 2.11 49.83
CA LEU A 37 50.31 2.70 48.61
C LEU A 37 50.06 1.64 47.53
N GLU A 38 50.99 0.70 47.35
CA GLU A 38 50.84 -0.39 46.38
C GLU A 38 49.65 -1.28 46.75
N LEU A 39 49.57 -1.73 48.01
CA LEU A 39 48.46 -2.53 48.51
C LEU A 39 47.13 -1.77 48.43
N ALA A 40 47.13 -0.47 48.74
CA ALA A 40 45.94 0.36 48.66
C ALA A 40 45.40 0.46 47.24
N GLN A 41 46.25 0.64 46.24
CA GLN A 41 45.84 0.71 44.83
C GLN A 41 45.38 -0.65 44.28
N GLN A 42 46.01 -1.75 44.70
CA GLN A 42 45.67 -3.09 44.22
C GLN A 42 44.39 -3.63 44.84
N HIS A 43 44.14 -3.33 46.11
CA HIS A 43 43.07 -3.97 46.87
C HIS A 43 41.96 -3.02 47.31
N LEU A 44 42.12 -1.71 47.10
CA LEU A 44 41.15 -0.65 47.37
C LEU A 44 40.49 -0.82 48.76
N PRO A 45 41.30 -0.87 49.84
CA PRO A 45 40.77 -1.00 51.18
C PRO A 45 39.86 0.18 51.49
N LYS A 46 38.75 -0.08 52.18
CA LYS A 46 37.80 0.98 52.56
C LYS A 46 38.17 1.65 53.88
N MET A 47 39.10 1.05 54.62
CA MET A 47 39.62 1.57 55.86
C MET A 47 41.13 1.38 55.92
N ALA A 48 41.85 2.35 56.50
CA ALA A 48 43.26 2.21 56.84
C ALA A 48 43.53 2.69 58.26
N ILE A 49 44.37 1.96 58.98
CA ILE A 49 44.92 2.33 60.28
C ILE A 49 46.43 2.47 60.08
N ILE A 50 46.94 3.67 60.27
CA ILE A 50 48.28 4.04 59.81
C ILE A 50 49.10 4.57 60.99
N ASP A 51 50.26 3.98 61.25
CA ASP A 51 51.20 4.52 62.22
C ASP A 51 51.66 5.93 61.82
N PHE A 52 51.72 6.84 62.79
CA PHE A 52 52.15 8.20 62.51
C PHE A 52 53.64 8.28 62.17
N PHE A 53 54.48 7.57 62.93
CA PHE A 53 55.94 7.66 62.78
C PHE A 53 56.46 6.44 62.03
N MET A 54 56.86 6.62 60.77
CA MET A 54 57.43 5.56 59.95
C MET A 54 58.70 6.04 59.23
N PRO A 55 59.68 5.15 58.98
CA PRO A 55 60.88 5.50 58.23
C PRO A 55 60.52 5.81 56.77
N ASN A 56 61.15 6.86 56.23
CA ASN A 56 61.00 7.33 54.83
C ASN A 56 59.59 7.85 54.47
N GLY A 57 58.85 8.37 55.46
CA GLY A 57 57.61 9.11 55.26
C GLY A 57 56.64 8.83 56.39
N ASN A 58 56.13 9.89 57.02
CA ASN A 58 55.21 9.77 58.15
C ASN A 58 53.78 9.43 57.70
N GLY A 59 52.94 9.00 58.65
CA GLY A 59 51.55 8.60 58.41
C GLY A 59 50.65 9.73 57.91
N ASP A 60 50.94 10.99 58.24
CA ASP A 60 50.24 12.16 57.71
C ASP A 60 50.49 12.35 56.20
N GLU A 61 51.73 12.18 55.75
CA GLU A 61 52.06 12.20 54.33
C GLU A 61 51.38 11.05 53.56
N LEU A 62 51.43 9.82 54.11
CA LEU A 62 50.74 8.67 53.52
C LEU A 62 49.22 8.91 53.44
N THR A 63 48.64 9.50 54.48
CA THR A 63 47.20 9.86 54.50
C THR A 63 46.85 10.83 53.37
N GLN A 64 47.63 11.89 53.18
CA GLN A 64 47.41 12.84 52.10
C GLN A 64 47.52 12.20 50.71
N GLU A 65 48.48 11.30 50.52
CA GLU A 65 48.67 10.58 49.26
C GLU A 65 47.52 9.62 48.97
N LEU A 66 47.03 8.89 49.98
CA LEU A 66 45.86 8.03 49.83
C LEU A 66 44.60 8.84 49.51
N LEU A 67 44.41 9.99 50.17
CA LEU A 67 43.21 10.81 50.01
C LEU A 67 43.21 11.66 48.72
N SER A 68 44.39 11.99 48.19
CA SER A 68 44.53 12.72 46.92
C SER A 68 44.41 11.84 45.69
N ASN A 69 44.62 10.53 45.81
CA ASN A 69 44.47 9.59 44.72
C ASN A 69 42.99 9.21 44.50
N PRO A 70 42.40 9.42 43.29
CA PRO A 70 41.01 9.13 43.00
C PRO A 70 40.55 7.68 43.30
N LEU A 71 41.47 6.71 43.24
CA LEU A 71 41.15 5.30 43.51
C LEU A 71 40.98 5.03 45.01
N THR A 72 41.74 5.72 45.86
CA THR A 72 41.82 5.47 47.30
C THR A 72 41.24 6.63 48.14
N SER A 73 40.75 7.70 47.51
CA SER A 73 40.22 8.90 48.18
C SER A 73 38.99 8.64 49.06
N SER A 74 38.31 7.51 48.84
CA SER A 74 37.18 7.03 49.67
C SER A 74 37.60 6.22 50.90
N THR A 75 38.90 6.03 51.13
CA THR A 75 39.41 5.26 52.28
C THR A 75 39.22 6.06 53.56
N VAL A 76 38.55 5.47 54.55
CA VAL A 76 38.47 6.04 55.91
C VAL A 76 39.79 5.77 56.62
N VAL A 77 40.54 6.82 56.94
CA VAL A 77 41.88 6.70 57.56
C VAL A 77 41.83 7.09 59.03
N ALA A 78 42.40 6.25 59.90
CA ALA A 78 42.74 6.58 61.27
C ALA A 78 44.26 6.50 61.48
N ILE A 79 44.80 7.43 62.27
CA ILE A 79 46.20 7.42 62.67
C ILE A 79 46.36 6.64 63.98
N HIS A 80 47.36 5.78 64.05
CA HIS A 80 47.74 5.04 65.25
C HIS A 80 49.02 5.65 65.81
N SER A 81 49.02 6.11 67.06
CA SER A 81 50.20 6.79 67.64
C SER A 81 50.26 6.61 69.16
N GLN A 82 51.47 6.54 69.70
CA GLN A 82 51.72 6.61 71.16
C GLN A 82 51.83 8.07 71.67
N PHE A 83 51.82 9.04 70.77
CA PHE A 83 52.05 10.45 71.07
C PHE A 83 50.81 11.28 70.76
N PRO A 84 50.10 11.81 71.78
CA PRO A 84 48.85 12.55 71.57
C PRO A 84 49.01 13.90 70.86
N ASP A 85 50.19 14.50 70.90
CA ASP A 85 50.48 15.82 70.31
C ASP A 85 50.47 15.84 68.77
N VAL A 86 50.45 14.67 68.12
CA VAL A 86 50.34 14.57 66.66
C VAL A 86 48.90 14.65 66.13
N VAL A 87 47.90 14.69 67.03
CA VAL A 87 46.47 14.68 66.66
C VAL A 87 46.10 15.78 65.67
N GLU A 88 46.65 16.98 65.85
CA GLU A 88 46.34 18.11 64.97
C GLU A 88 46.85 17.87 63.54
N LYS A 89 48.06 17.32 63.41
CA LYS A 89 48.69 16.97 62.12
C LYS A 89 47.96 15.81 61.44
N ALA A 90 47.63 14.77 62.21
CA ALA A 90 46.84 13.63 61.74
C ALA A 90 45.52 14.08 61.10
N LEU A 91 44.76 14.92 61.82
CA LEU A 91 43.49 15.45 61.32
C LEU A 91 43.68 16.44 60.16
N ALA A 92 44.78 17.23 60.16
CA ALA A 92 45.14 18.13 59.05
C ALA A 92 45.33 17.36 57.74
N ALA A 93 45.97 16.20 57.82
CA ALA A 93 46.23 15.32 56.69
C ALA A 93 44.96 14.66 56.14
N GLY A 94 43.87 14.72 56.89
CA GLY A 94 42.56 14.25 56.47
C GLY A 94 42.11 12.96 57.17
N ALA A 95 42.88 12.46 58.14
CA ALA A 95 42.43 11.36 58.99
C ALA A 95 41.12 11.74 59.71
N VAL A 96 40.28 10.73 59.92
CA VAL A 96 39.00 10.88 60.60
C VAL A 96 39.20 10.79 62.12
N GLU A 97 40.19 10.03 62.56
CA GLU A 97 40.44 9.76 63.98
C GLU A 97 41.93 9.51 64.26
N MET A 98 42.33 9.63 65.53
CA MET A 98 43.62 9.17 66.05
C MET A 98 43.36 8.17 67.19
N ILE A 99 43.99 7.01 67.13
CA ILE A 99 43.90 5.91 68.09
C ILE A 99 45.23 5.79 68.84
N GLY A 100 45.16 5.66 70.17
CA GLY A 100 46.33 5.52 71.02
C GLY A 100 46.93 4.11 70.94
N LYS A 101 48.25 3.98 70.79
CA LYS A 101 48.93 2.67 70.89
C LYS A 101 48.84 2.05 72.29
N ASP A 102 48.62 2.88 73.30
CA ASP A 102 48.46 2.51 74.71
C ASP A 102 46.99 2.22 75.08
N ASP A 103 46.05 2.37 74.14
CA ASP A 103 44.64 2.09 74.39
C ASP A 103 44.45 0.58 74.67
N PRO A 104 43.56 0.21 75.61
CA PRO A 104 43.16 -1.17 75.77
C PRO A 104 42.65 -1.75 74.44
N HIS A 105 42.99 -3.01 74.15
CA HIS A 105 42.59 -3.65 72.88
C HIS A 105 41.07 -3.62 72.64
N GLU A 106 40.27 -3.69 73.70
CA GLU A 106 38.81 -3.55 73.61
C GLU A 106 38.42 -2.17 73.08
N LEU A 107 39.02 -1.10 73.61
CA LEU A 107 38.78 0.26 73.17
C LEU A 107 39.25 0.49 71.73
N PHE A 108 40.43 -0.04 71.37
CA PHE A 108 40.91 -0.05 69.98
C PHE A 108 39.85 -0.66 69.04
N LEU A 109 39.33 -1.86 69.37
CA LEU A 109 38.32 -2.52 68.55
C LEU A 109 37.01 -1.73 68.47
N MET A 110 36.61 -1.03 69.54
CA MET A 110 35.42 -0.17 69.54
C MET A 110 35.58 1.03 68.60
N ARG A 111 36.76 1.67 68.59
CA ARG A 111 37.08 2.75 67.64
C ARG A 111 37.09 2.25 66.20
N VAL A 112 37.71 1.10 65.94
CA VAL A 112 37.67 0.47 64.61
C VAL A 112 36.23 0.12 64.18
N ALA A 113 35.39 -0.36 65.10
CA ALA A 113 33.98 -0.60 64.84
C ALA A 113 33.20 0.69 64.53
N ALA A 114 33.54 1.81 65.19
CA ALA A 114 32.95 3.11 64.91
C ALA A 114 33.33 3.62 63.51
N LEU A 115 34.62 3.51 63.13
CA LEU A 115 35.07 3.77 61.76
C LEU A 115 34.39 2.86 60.75
N ARG A 116 34.12 1.60 61.12
CA ARG A 116 33.40 0.68 60.25
C ARG A 116 31.97 1.11 60.03
N ARG A 117 31.27 1.68 61.03
CA ARG A 117 29.92 2.25 60.81
C ARG A 117 29.94 3.38 59.79
N LEU A 118 31.00 4.19 59.77
CA LEU A 118 31.21 5.15 58.69
C LEU A 118 31.40 4.41 57.36
N VAL A 119 32.25 3.39 57.26
CA VAL A 119 32.36 2.66 55.98
C VAL A 119 31.06 1.95 55.56
N ASP A 120 30.36 1.32 56.48
CA ASP A 120 29.13 0.58 56.22
C ASP A 120 27.99 1.54 55.85
N GLY A 121 27.92 2.75 56.43
CA GLY A 121 27.01 3.80 55.98
C GLY A 121 27.23 4.17 54.50
N LEU A 122 28.48 4.14 54.00
CA LEU A 122 28.78 4.34 52.57
C LEU A 122 28.33 3.16 51.70
N ALA A 123 28.17 1.97 52.27
CA ALA A 123 27.86 0.73 51.55
C ALA A 123 26.39 0.28 51.67
N PHE A 124 25.66 0.69 52.71
CA PHE A 124 24.35 0.13 53.08
C PHE A 124 23.14 0.73 52.33
N GLN A 125 23.34 1.46 51.23
CA GLN A 125 22.21 2.01 50.46
C GLN A 125 22.09 1.49 49.03
N CYS A 126 22.58 0.27 48.77
CA CYS A 126 22.35 -0.44 47.51
C CYS A 126 21.12 -1.36 47.51
N GLU A 127 20.37 -1.47 48.62
CA GLU A 127 19.14 -2.26 48.67
C GLU A 127 18.01 -1.43 49.30
N MET A 128 17.34 -0.59 48.51
CA MET A 128 15.95 -0.16 48.69
C MET A 128 15.60 0.89 47.61
N ILE A 129 15.08 0.43 46.48
CA ILE A 129 14.36 1.28 45.53
C ILE A 129 12.87 1.23 45.90
N GLY A 130 12.32 2.37 46.29
CA GLY A 130 10.89 2.52 46.51
C GLY A 130 10.52 3.93 46.96
N SER A 131 10.17 4.78 46.00
CA SER A 131 9.51 6.09 46.16
C SER A 131 10.19 7.15 47.03
N VAL A 132 10.88 8.11 46.41
CA VAL A 132 10.56 9.55 46.53
C VAL A 132 11.13 10.24 45.28
N ARG A 133 10.25 10.69 44.37
CA ARG A 133 10.62 11.42 43.14
C ARG A 133 10.36 12.92 43.23
N HIS A 134 10.25 13.46 44.44
CA HIS A 134 9.97 14.86 44.66
C HIS A 134 10.76 15.34 45.87
N GLU A 135 11.92 15.95 45.62
CA GLU A 135 12.57 17.00 46.45
C GLU A 135 14.05 17.25 46.07
N MET A 136 14.66 16.44 45.20
CA MET A 136 16.13 16.47 45.02
C MET A 136 16.66 17.44 43.95
N ARG A 137 15.89 18.47 43.57
CA ARG A 137 16.35 19.51 42.61
C ARG A 137 16.89 20.79 43.27
N GLU A 138 16.89 20.91 44.59
CA GLU A 138 17.34 22.12 45.30
C GLU A 138 18.54 21.93 46.26
N GLN A 139 19.08 20.72 46.43
CA GLN A 139 20.07 20.43 47.47
C GLN A 139 21.53 20.49 47.01
N GLN A 140 21.85 21.29 46.00
CA GLN A 140 23.23 21.38 45.50
C GLN A 140 24.14 22.30 46.35
N ASP A 141 23.56 23.03 47.30
CA ASP A 141 24.27 24.05 48.07
C ASP A 141 23.74 24.19 49.51
N ARG A 142 22.97 23.20 50.01
CA ARG A 142 22.46 23.28 51.38
C ARG A 142 23.61 23.00 52.36
N PRO A 143 23.87 23.90 53.32
CA PRO A 143 24.88 23.66 54.34
C PRO A 143 24.53 22.40 55.14
N VAL A 144 25.56 21.63 55.52
CA VAL A 144 25.37 20.45 56.38
C VAL A 144 24.75 20.91 57.69
N GLN A 145 23.60 20.32 58.03
CA GLN A 145 22.85 20.63 59.24
C GLN A 145 23.34 19.75 60.39
N ILE A 146 23.78 20.41 61.46
CA ILE A 146 24.29 19.81 62.69
C ILE A 146 23.31 20.12 63.81
N LEU A 147 22.85 19.11 64.54
CA LEU A 147 22.09 19.30 65.77
C LEU A 147 23.00 19.18 66.99
N MET A 148 23.16 20.28 67.72
CA MET A 148 23.92 20.34 68.95
C MET A 148 22.99 20.18 70.15
N VAL A 149 23.20 19.11 70.92
CA VAL A 149 22.40 18.77 72.10
C VAL A 149 23.29 18.91 73.34
N ASP A 150 23.11 19.97 74.12
CA ASP A 150 23.90 20.24 75.32
C ASP A 150 23.05 21.11 76.25
N ASP A 151 23.02 20.86 77.55
CA ASP A 151 22.15 21.60 78.48
C ASP A 151 22.70 23.00 78.79
N SER A 152 24.02 23.20 78.65
CA SER A 152 24.69 24.46 78.89
C SER A 152 24.46 25.45 77.75
N PRO A 153 23.74 26.57 78.00
CA PRO A 153 23.50 27.58 76.98
C PRO A 153 24.80 28.23 76.49
N THR A 154 25.83 28.29 77.34
CA THR A 154 27.15 28.81 76.98
C THR A 154 27.85 27.89 75.99
N VAL A 155 27.80 26.58 76.20
CA VAL A 155 28.44 25.60 75.31
C VAL A 155 27.75 25.61 73.95
N ARG A 156 26.41 25.61 73.92
CA ARG A 156 25.64 25.78 72.67
C ARG A 156 25.99 27.07 71.94
N ALA A 157 26.10 28.19 72.64
CA ALA A 157 26.45 29.48 72.03
C ALA A 157 27.87 29.48 71.43
N VAL A 158 28.87 28.95 72.15
CA VAL A 158 30.28 28.93 71.70
C VAL A 158 30.46 28.02 70.50
N TYR A 159 30.12 26.74 70.61
CA TYR A 159 30.33 25.78 69.54
C TYR A 159 29.32 25.95 68.41
N GLY A 160 28.08 26.38 68.71
CA GLY A 160 27.11 26.76 67.69
C GLY A 160 27.59 27.93 66.84
N SER A 161 28.18 28.97 67.44
CA SER A 161 28.77 30.09 66.68
C SER A 161 30.00 29.64 65.88
N LEU A 162 30.83 28.78 66.46
CA LEU A 162 32.01 28.21 65.80
C LEU A 162 31.64 27.43 64.54
N LEU A 163 30.65 26.55 64.63
CA LEU A 163 30.11 25.77 63.52
C LEU A 163 29.42 26.66 62.47
N LYS A 164 28.57 27.61 62.89
CA LYS A 164 27.96 28.58 61.97
C LYS A 164 29.02 29.37 61.19
N GLY A 165 30.12 29.75 61.85
CA GLY A 165 31.26 30.43 61.21
C GLY A 165 32.01 29.59 60.16
N GLN A 166 31.91 28.26 60.21
CA GLN A 166 32.46 27.34 59.21
C GLN A 166 31.43 26.97 58.11
N GLY A 167 30.27 27.63 58.10
CA GLY A 167 29.24 27.43 57.07
C GLY A 167 28.33 26.22 57.31
N TYR A 168 28.21 25.74 58.54
CA TYR A 168 27.22 24.72 58.92
C TYR A 168 25.90 25.38 59.36
N GLU A 169 24.78 24.71 59.09
CA GLU A 169 23.51 25.07 59.70
C GLU A 169 23.42 24.37 61.05
N VAL A 170 23.13 25.10 62.13
CA VAL A 170 23.14 24.51 63.49
C VAL A 170 21.77 24.61 64.12
N LEU A 171 21.23 23.46 64.49
CA LEU A 171 20.07 23.29 65.35
C LEU A 171 20.54 23.10 66.79
N GLU A 172 19.76 23.56 67.76
CA GLU A 172 20.11 23.51 69.17
C GLU A 172 19.00 22.82 69.97
N ALA A 173 19.39 21.96 70.90
CA ALA A 173 18.52 21.32 71.87
C ALA A 173 19.24 21.24 73.23
N ASP A 174 18.48 21.20 74.33
CA ASP A 174 19.00 21.29 75.71
C ASP A 174 18.68 20.06 76.58
N THR A 175 17.95 19.11 76.04
CA THR A 175 17.45 17.90 76.72
C THR A 175 17.45 16.73 75.74
N LEU A 176 17.45 15.49 76.25
CA LEU A 176 17.26 14.29 75.42
C LEU A 176 15.93 14.36 74.66
N ALA A 177 14.86 14.77 75.34
CA ALA A 177 13.52 14.88 74.74
C ALA A 177 13.49 15.89 73.58
N SER A 178 14.02 17.11 73.78
CA SER A 178 14.11 18.11 72.71
C SER A 178 15.06 17.66 71.59
N GLY A 179 16.17 16.99 71.93
CA GLY A 179 17.12 16.44 70.96
C GLY A 179 16.48 15.38 70.06
N GLU A 180 15.69 14.47 70.65
CA GLU A 180 14.97 13.42 69.92
C GLU A 180 13.88 14.01 69.00
N GLU A 181 13.11 14.99 69.48
CA GLU A 181 12.10 15.68 68.67
C GLU A 181 12.75 16.39 67.47
N MET A 182 13.83 17.14 67.70
CA MET A 182 14.54 17.86 66.65
C MET A 182 15.19 16.90 65.64
N ALA A 183 15.75 15.78 66.11
CA ALA A 183 16.33 14.75 65.25
C ALA A 183 15.27 14.15 64.30
N LYS A 184 14.09 13.78 64.81
CA LYS A 184 13.00 13.22 63.98
C LYS A 184 12.39 14.26 63.04
N LYS A 185 12.28 15.50 63.48
CA LYS A 185 11.64 16.57 62.70
C LYS A 185 12.52 17.08 61.56
N HIS A 186 13.81 17.24 61.81
CA HIS A 186 14.73 17.90 60.89
C HIS A 186 15.69 16.95 60.19
N LEU A 187 15.87 15.72 60.69
CA LEU A 187 16.78 14.71 60.14
C LEU A 187 18.17 15.30 59.82
N PRO A 188 18.83 15.93 60.81
CA PRO A 188 20.15 16.53 60.63
C PRO A 188 21.15 15.47 60.17
N GLN A 189 22.17 15.87 59.41
CA GLN A 189 23.16 14.92 58.91
C GLN A 189 24.18 14.52 59.99
N LEU A 190 24.32 15.33 61.04
CA LEU A 190 25.21 15.09 62.17
C LEU A 190 24.59 15.59 63.47
N MET A 191 24.76 14.84 64.54
CA MET A 191 24.41 15.23 65.90
C MET A 191 25.67 15.26 66.76
N VAL A 192 25.81 16.31 67.56
CA VAL A 192 26.83 16.43 68.61
C VAL A 192 26.08 16.45 69.94
N ILE A 193 26.22 15.39 70.73
CA ILE A 193 25.35 15.09 71.86
C ILE A 193 26.16 15.09 73.14
N ASP A 194 25.77 15.91 74.12
CA ASP A 194 26.35 15.88 75.45
C ASP A 194 26.03 14.57 76.17
N TYR A 195 27.02 14.02 76.88
CA TYR A 195 26.83 12.78 77.62
C TYR A 195 25.89 12.98 78.83
N MET A 196 25.97 14.11 79.52
CA MET A 196 25.15 14.40 80.70
C MET A 196 24.10 15.47 80.36
N LEU A 197 22.83 15.06 80.28
CA LEU A 197 21.72 15.97 80.06
C LEU A 197 20.79 15.95 81.30
N PRO A 198 19.99 17.00 81.54
CA PRO A 198 19.15 17.12 82.73
C PRO A 198 18.08 16.01 82.84
N ASP A 199 17.71 15.39 81.73
CA ASP A 199 16.71 14.32 81.62
C ASP A 199 17.30 12.92 81.32
N GLY A 200 18.64 12.78 81.33
CA GLY A 200 19.30 11.47 81.25
C GLY A 200 20.69 11.50 80.61
N HIS A 201 21.14 10.35 80.09
CA HIS A 201 22.44 10.22 79.45
C HIS A 201 22.36 10.21 77.92
N GLY A 202 23.29 10.90 77.25
CA GLY A 202 23.32 11.00 75.78
C GLY A 202 23.43 9.66 75.06
N ASP A 203 24.04 8.65 75.68
CA ASP A 203 24.16 7.30 75.12
C ASP A 203 22.80 6.59 75.01
N GLU A 204 21.84 6.94 75.86
CA GLU A 204 20.45 6.48 75.74
C GLU A 204 19.78 7.05 74.49
N LEU A 205 19.99 8.34 74.20
CA LEU A 205 19.44 8.98 73.00
C LEU A 205 20.00 8.35 71.73
N ILE A 206 21.31 8.08 71.69
CA ILE A 206 21.93 7.40 70.55
C ILE A 206 21.28 6.03 70.31
N ARG A 207 21.10 5.21 71.35
CA ARG A 207 20.45 3.88 71.19
C ARG A 207 19.00 4.00 70.69
N ARG A 208 18.25 4.99 71.18
CA ARG A 208 16.85 5.23 70.74
C ARG A 208 16.79 5.64 69.26
N LEU A 209 17.66 6.55 68.83
CA LEU A 209 17.69 7.05 67.45
C LEU A 209 18.22 5.99 66.47
N LEU A 210 19.22 5.20 66.85
CA LEU A 210 19.68 4.06 66.05
C LEU A 210 18.63 2.95 65.91
N GLY A 211 17.77 2.78 66.93
CA GLY A 211 16.67 1.82 66.91
C GLY A 211 15.49 2.22 66.02
N ASN A 212 15.50 3.42 65.43
CA ASN A 212 14.44 3.93 64.58
C ASN A 212 14.93 4.08 63.13
N GLN A 213 14.21 3.48 62.17
CA GLN A 213 14.56 3.45 60.75
C GLN A 213 14.67 4.85 60.11
N GLU A 214 13.93 5.84 60.58
CA GLU A 214 13.97 7.20 60.01
C GLU A 214 15.21 7.98 60.47
N THR A 215 15.76 7.65 61.64
CA THR A 215 16.87 8.38 62.27
C THR A 215 18.18 7.60 62.31
N SER A 216 18.18 6.34 61.84
CA SER A 216 19.36 5.46 61.88
C SER A 216 20.52 5.94 61.00
N ASP A 217 20.22 6.76 59.99
CA ASP A 217 21.22 7.32 59.07
C ASP A 217 21.93 8.57 59.63
N ILE A 218 21.47 9.12 60.76
CA ILE A 218 22.05 10.32 61.36
C ILE A 218 23.39 9.96 62.01
N LEU A 219 24.46 10.64 61.62
CA LEU A 219 25.75 10.49 62.29
C LEU A 219 25.69 11.09 63.69
N MET A 220 26.14 10.36 64.71
CA MET A 220 26.04 10.79 66.11
C MET A 220 27.40 10.76 66.79
N VAL A 221 27.85 11.92 67.27
CA VAL A 221 29.09 12.10 68.01
C VAL A 221 28.75 12.45 69.45
N MET A 222 29.45 11.83 70.39
CA MET A 222 29.35 12.18 71.81
C MET A 222 30.27 13.36 72.12
N PHE A 223 29.84 14.27 73.00
CA PHE A 223 30.62 15.42 73.44
C PHE A 223 30.67 15.45 74.97
N SER A 224 31.86 15.41 75.57
CA SER A 224 31.97 15.23 77.02
C SER A 224 33.25 15.85 77.60
N GLN A 225 33.28 16.19 78.88
CA GLN A 225 34.52 16.52 79.62
C GLN A 225 35.11 15.30 80.35
N ARG A 226 34.38 14.17 80.34
CA ARG A 226 34.73 12.96 81.07
C ARG A 226 35.41 11.96 80.15
N GLN A 227 36.54 11.39 80.58
CA GLN A 227 37.23 10.32 79.85
C GLN A 227 36.62 8.93 80.08
N ASP A 228 35.92 8.72 81.20
CA ASP A 228 35.34 7.42 81.57
C ASP A 228 34.06 7.06 80.81
N VAL A 229 33.62 7.90 79.86
CA VAL A 229 32.38 7.68 79.09
C VAL A 229 32.63 7.14 77.69
N GLU A 230 33.89 6.97 77.29
CA GLU A 230 34.27 6.60 75.92
C GLU A 230 33.74 5.23 75.49
N GLU A 231 33.94 4.20 76.30
CA GLU A 231 33.38 2.87 76.05
C GLU A 231 31.84 2.91 75.94
N LYS A 232 31.18 3.68 76.82
CA LYS A 232 29.72 3.80 76.80
C LYS A 232 29.22 4.50 75.54
N ALA A 233 29.91 5.56 75.11
CA ALA A 233 29.59 6.33 73.92
C ALA A 233 29.72 5.48 72.65
N LEU A 234 30.89 4.89 72.43
CA LEU A 234 31.16 4.07 71.24
C LEU A 234 30.30 2.80 71.21
N GLY A 235 30.11 2.17 72.37
CA GLY A 235 29.26 0.98 72.54
C GLY A 235 27.77 1.25 72.34
N ALA A 236 27.29 2.47 72.67
CA ALA A 236 25.92 2.88 72.38
C ALA A 236 25.66 3.18 70.92
N GLY A 237 26.71 3.49 70.16
CA GLY A 237 26.61 3.71 68.72
C GLY A 237 27.27 4.96 68.17
N ALA A 238 27.88 5.79 69.04
CA ALA A 238 28.54 7.02 68.61
C ALA A 238 29.66 6.72 67.61
N ILE A 239 29.78 7.53 66.56
CA ILE A 239 30.84 7.39 65.56
C ILE A 239 32.18 7.96 66.04
N ASP A 240 32.16 8.85 67.04
CA ASP A 240 33.35 9.38 67.73
C ASP A 240 32.92 9.98 69.11
N LEU A 241 33.88 10.21 69.98
CA LEU A 241 33.79 11.00 71.21
C LEU A 241 34.73 12.21 71.12
N PHE A 242 34.16 13.40 71.30
CA PHE A 242 34.89 14.66 71.36
C PHE A 242 34.98 15.16 72.80
N TYR A 243 36.14 15.69 73.17
CA TYR A 243 36.34 16.28 74.48
C TYR A 243 36.09 17.79 74.46
N LYS A 244 35.31 18.32 75.41
CA LYS A 244 35.03 19.78 75.46
C LYS A 244 36.27 20.61 75.80
N ASP A 245 37.25 19.99 76.44
CA ASP A 245 38.52 20.62 76.84
C ASP A 245 39.59 20.54 75.74
N ASP A 246 39.32 19.84 74.63
CA ASP A 246 40.21 19.83 73.47
C ASP A 246 40.26 21.22 72.80
N PRO A 247 41.38 21.58 72.15
CA PRO A 247 41.45 22.79 71.34
C PRO A 247 40.31 22.84 70.32
N THR A 248 39.66 23.99 70.18
CA THR A 248 38.53 24.18 69.25
C THR A 248 38.88 23.85 67.79
N GLU A 249 40.16 23.98 67.41
CA GLU A 249 40.65 23.57 66.09
C GLU A 249 40.56 22.06 65.87
N VAL A 250 40.82 21.25 66.90
CA VAL A 250 40.69 19.79 66.84
C VAL A 250 39.23 19.41 66.62
N PHE A 251 38.31 20.01 67.39
CA PHE A 251 36.87 19.85 67.20
C PHE A 251 36.44 20.17 65.76
N LEU A 252 36.85 21.35 65.25
CA LEU A 252 36.50 21.75 63.88
C LEU A 252 37.06 20.82 62.81
N ARG A 253 38.28 20.31 62.98
CA ARG A 253 38.89 19.39 62.01
C ARG A 253 38.18 18.04 61.99
N ARG A 254 37.79 17.51 63.15
CA ARG A 254 36.99 16.27 63.20
C ARG A 254 35.62 16.45 62.54
N ILE A 255 34.93 17.55 62.82
CA ILE A 255 33.67 17.91 62.13
C ILE A 255 33.88 18.06 60.61
N ALA A 256 34.99 18.68 60.18
CA ALA A 256 35.32 18.80 58.76
C ALA A 256 35.58 17.44 58.09
N SER A 257 36.21 16.50 58.80
CA SER A 257 36.39 15.12 58.34
C SER A 257 35.04 14.41 58.13
N LEU A 258 34.11 14.57 59.08
CA LEU A 258 32.75 14.03 58.94
C LEU A 258 31.94 14.70 57.82
N LYS A 259 32.12 16.02 57.60
CA LYS A 259 31.52 16.72 56.45
C LYS A 259 31.98 16.15 55.11
N ARG A 260 33.29 15.90 54.94
CA ARG A 260 33.82 15.30 53.71
C ARG A 260 33.14 13.97 53.41
N TYR A 261 32.94 13.17 54.45
CA TYR A 261 32.25 11.89 54.37
C TYR A 261 30.77 12.05 53.97
N ILE A 262 30.03 12.93 54.63
CA ILE A 262 28.61 13.20 54.30
C ILE A 262 28.47 13.64 52.84
N ASN A 263 29.34 14.53 52.38
CA ASN A 263 29.31 15.02 51.00
C ASN A 263 29.62 13.90 49.98
N ALA A 264 30.58 13.02 50.28
CA ALA A 264 30.91 11.89 49.42
C ALA A 264 29.71 10.93 49.27
N GLN A 265 28.97 10.67 50.35
CA GLN A 265 27.74 9.87 50.30
C GLN A 265 26.67 10.51 49.42
N GLN A 266 26.40 11.79 49.63
CA GLN A 266 25.37 12.50 48.86
C GLN A 266 25.70 12.50 47.36
N MET A 267 26.97 12.71 47.00
CA MET A 267 27.42 12.66 45.61
C MET A 267 27.25 11.27 45.00
N GLN A 268 27.57 10.21 45.75
CA GLN A 268 27.43 8.84 45.25
C GLN A 268 25.95 8.48 45.00
N ARG A 269 25.06 8.80 45.94
CA ARG A 269 23.61 8.59 45.76
C ARG A 269 23.09 9.30 44.50
N ARG A 270 23.60 10.50 44.21
CA ARG A 270 23.22 11.24 43.02
C ARG A 270 23.68 10.56 41.73
N ILE A 271 24.93 10.11 41.67
CA ILE A 271 25.46 9.40 40.48
C ILE A 271 24.63 8.14 40.22
N GLU A 272 24.34 7.36 41.25
CA GLU A 272 23.54 6.15 41.14
C GLU A 272 22.12 6.44 40.60
N GLN A 273 21.48 7.50 41.10
CA GLN A 273 20.18 7.95 40.61
C GLN A 273 20.22 8.40 39.14
N GLU A 274 21.26 9.14 38.74
CA GLU A 274 21.45 9.58 37.36
C GLU A 274 21.66 8.39 36.42
N VAL A 275 22.51 7.43 36.79
CA VAL A 275 22.74 6.19 36.02
C VAL A 275 21.44 5.40 35.86
N LEU A 276 20.70 5.17 36.94
CA LEU A 276 19.42 4.45 36.88
C LEU A 276 18.40 5.18 35.99
N SER A 277 18.38 6.52 36.01
CA SER A 277 17.50 7.30 35.14
C SER A 277 17.86 7.14 33.66
N GLN A 278 19.15 7.14 33.34
CA GLN A 278 19.65 6.96 31.97
C GLN A 278 19.39 5.54 31.46
N GLU A 279 19.55 4.51 32.30
CA GLU A 279 19.24 3.12 31.94
C GLU A 279 17.76 2.96 31.56
N ASN A 280 16.84 3.52 32.36
CA ASN A 280 15.42 3.48 32.07
C ASN A 280 15.07 4.20 30.76
N GLU A 281 15.68 5.36 30.51
CA GLU A 281 15.49 6.08 29.24
C GLU A 281 16.02 5.27 28.05
N MET A 282 17.20 4.65 28.19
CA MET A 282 17.80 3.81 27.16
C MET A 282 16.91 2.60 26.84
N GLN A 283 16.36 1.94 27.85
CA GLN A 283 15.44 0.80 27.65
C GLN A 283 14.18 1.21 26.88
N MET A 284 13.58 2.36 27.20
CA MET A 284 12.44 2.88 26.43
C MET A 284 12.80 3.13 24.97
N ARG A 285 13.97 3.75 24.70
CA ARG A 285 14.43 3.98 23.32
C ARG A 285 14.66 2.68 22.55
N VAL A 286 15.23 1.65 23.19
CA VAL A 286 15.42 0.33 22.56
C VAL A 286 14.07 -0.29 22.20
N HIS A 287 13.09 -0.24 23.10
CA HIS A 287 11.75 -0.75 22.83
C HIS A 287 11.07 -0.01 21.66
N ASP A 288 11.20 1.32 21.59
CA ASP A 288 10.65 2.11 20.47
C ASP A 288 11.32 1.77 19.13
N LEU A 289 12.65 1.56 19.12
CA LEU A 289 13.36 1.13 17.92
C LEU A 289 12.90 -0.25 17.43
N GLU A 290 12.65 -1.20 18.35
CA GLU A 290 12.09 -2.51 17.99
C GLU A 290 10.67 -2.40 17.44
N ARG A 291 9.85 -1.46 17.94
CA ARG A 291 8.52 -1.19 17.41
C ARG A 291 8.59 -0.65 15.99
N ILE A 292 9.39 0.39 15.75
CA ILE A 292 9.60 0.97 14.41
C ILE A 292 10.13 -0.08 13.42
N LYS A 293 11.08 -0.91 13.85
CA LYS A 293 11.61 -2.01 13.03
C LYS A 293 10.53 -3.01 12.64
N ARG A 294 9.65 -3.40 13.57
CA ARG A 294 8.52 -4.30 13.29
C ARG A 294 7.50 -3.68 12.34
N GLU A 295 7.16 -2.41 12.53
CA GLU A 295 6.26 -1.66 11.65
C GLU A 295 6.84 -1.57 10.24
N LYS A 296 8.12 -1.21 10.09
CA LYS A 296 8.80 -1.19 8.79
C LYS A 296 8.77 -2.57 8.11
N GLN A 297 9.15 -3.64 8.83
CA GLN A 297 9.10 -5.01 8.29
C GLN A 297 7.69 -5.47 7.92
N PHE A 298 6.67 -4.98 8.61
CA PHE A 298 5.28 -5.26 8.26
C PHE A 298 4.90 -4.56 6.95
N VAL A 299 5.22 -3.27 6.80
CA VAL A 299 5.01 -2.51 5.57
C VAL A 299 5.77 -3.14 4.39
N ASP A 300 7.04 -3.49 4.56
CA ASP A 300 7.85 -4.14 3.51
C ASP A 300 7.22 -5.47 3.05
N ARG A 301 6.66 -6.25 3.99
CA ARG A 301 5.95 -7.51 3.68
C ARG A 301 4.62 -7.26 2.97
N LEU A 302 3.84 -6.27 3.38
CA LEU A 302 2.61 -5.89 2.70
C LEU A 302 2.91 -5.50 1.25
N ILE A 303 3.82 -4.56 1.04
CA ILE A 303 4.23 -4.07 -0.27
C ILE A 303 4.76 -5.20 -1.16
N SER A 304 5.51 -6.14 -0.60
CA SER A 304 6.05 -7.31 -1.32
C SER A 304 4.98 -8.36 -1.66
N SER A 305 3.84 -8.37 -0.98
CA SER A 305 2.74 -9.32 -1.23
C SER A 305 1.73 -8.85 -2.28
N ILE A 306 1.76 -7.56 -2.64
CA ILE A 306 0.88 -7.01 -3.66
C ILE A 306 1.32 -7.54 -5.03
N PRO A 307 0.41 -8.17 -5.81
CA PRO A 307 0.72 -8.69 -7.14
C PRO A 307 0.73 -7.58 -8.22
N ILE A 308 1.30 -6.43 -7.86
CA ILE A 308 1.44 -5.23 -8.70
C ILE A 308 2.88 -4.77 -8.54
N GLY A 309 3.58 -4.53 -9.64
CA GLY A 309 4.93 -3.96 -9.61
C GLY A 309 4.84 -2.51 -9.19
N LEU A 310 5.51 -2.14 -8.10
CA LEU A 310 5.58 -0.77 -7.61
C LEU A 310 6.99 -0.23 -7.83
N LEU A 311 7.07 1.00 -8.34
CA LEU A 311 8.32 1.72 -8.57
C LEU A 311 8.13 3.18 -8.13
N VAL A 312 8.90 3.64 -7.16
CA VAL A 312 8.89 5.03 -6.68
C VAL A 312 10.07 5.76 -7.28
N ILE A 313 9.82 6.96 -7.80
CA ILE A 313 10.81 7.82 -8.44
C ILE A 313 10.78 9.16 -7.74
N GLY A 314 11.93 9.65 -7.32
CA GLY A 314 12.11 10.96 -6.68
C GLY A 314 13.21 11.72 -7.40
N SER A 315 12.95 12.98 -7.77
CA SER A 315 13.92 13.86 -8.43
C SER A 315 14.58 13.20 -9.66
N GLY A 316 13.82 12.39 -10.40
CA GLY A 316 14.26 11.66 -11.62
C GLY A 316 15.06 10.38 -11.40
N ARG A 317 15.24 9.92 -10.16
CA ARG A 317 15.94 8.66 -9.81
C ARG A 317 15.02 7.66 -9.14
N VAL A 318 15.34 6.38 -9.28
CA VAL A 318 14.63 5.33 -8.57
C VAL A 318 14.90 5.45 -7.07
N VAL A 319 13.83 5.65 -6.30
CA VAL A 319 13.88 5.64 -4.82
C VAL A 319 13.73 4.21 -4.33
N THR A 320 12.74 3.48 -4.84
CA THR A 320 12.54 2.07 -4.48
C THR A 320 11.68 1.34 -5.51
N ALA A 321 11.76 0.02 -5.52
CA ALA A 321 10.82 -0.85 -6.22
C ALA A 321 10.45 -2.04 -5.33
N ASN A 322 9.26 -2.62 -5.53
CA ASN A 322 8.88 -3.84 -4.81
C ASN A 322 9.36 -5.11 -5.55
N ARG A 323 9.35 -6.26 -4.86
CA ARG A 323 9.75 -7.55 -5.46
C ARG A 323 8.89 -7.99 -6.64
N TRP A 324 7.64 -7.55 -6.70
CA TRP A 324 6.78 -7.89 -7.83
C TRP A 324 7.21 -7.19 -9.12
N PHE A 325 7.78 -5.99 -9.03
CA PHE A 325 8.39 -5.32 -10.17
C PHE A 325 9.54 -6.16 -10.76
N GLU A 326 10.43 -6.67 -9.90
CA GLU A 326 11.50 -7.60 -10.31
C GLU A 326 10.93 -8.87 -10.93
N HIS A 327 9.85 -9.44 -10.37
CA HIS A 327 9.21 -10.62 -10.94
C HIS A 327 8.62 -10.35 -12.35
N LEU A 328 8.05 -9.17 -12.59
CA LEU A 328 7.49 -8.80 -13.90
C LEU A 328 8.56 -8.54 -14.96
N PHE A 329 9.63 -7.82 -14.60
CA PHE A 329 10.60 -7.31 -15.57
C PHE A 329 11.95 -8.04 -15.56
N GLY A 330 12.21 -8.89 -14.55
CA GLY A 330 13.48 -9.61 -14.36
C GLY A 330 14.61 -8.74 -13.80
N VAL A 331 14.35 -7.47 -13.49
CA VAL A 331 15.35 -6.48 -13.06
C VAL A 331 14.89 -5.81 -11.78
N MET A 332 15.77 -5.79 -10.77
CA MET A 332 15.57 -5.01 -9.55
C MET A 332 16.36 -3.70 -9.64
N PRO A 333 15.71 -2.55 -9.88
CA PRO A 333 16.40 -1.28 -9.95
C PRO A 333 16.89 -0.88 -8.54
N THR A 334 18.15 -0.50 -8.44
CA THR A 334 18.76 0.07 -7.22
C THR A 334 18.68 1.59 -7.23
N GLU A 335 18.98 2.26 -6.11
CA GLU A 335 18.99 3.73 -5.99
C GLU A 335 19.88 4.45 -7.02
N ASN A 336 20.80 3.73 -7.67
CA ASN A 336 21.67 4.26 -8.72
C ASN A 336 21.02 4.34 -10.11
N TYR A 337 19.81 3.79 -10.31
CA TYR A 337 19.13 3.84 -11.60
C TYR A 337 18.49 5.20 -11.85
N SER A 338 18.82 5.81 -12.98
CA SER A 338 18.07 6.94 -13.52
C SER A 338 16.76 6.43 -14.14
N PHE A 339 15.66 7.17 -13.97
CA PHE A 339 14.38 6.83 -14.59
C PHE A 339 14.50 6.61 -16.10
N LEU A 340 15.26 7.48 -16.78
CA LEU A 340 15.44 7.43 -18.22
C LEU A 340 16.15 6.14 -18.67
N SER A 341 17.17 5.72 -17.92
CA SER A 341 17.89 4.47 -18.21
C SER A 341 17.00 3.22 -18.05
N LEU A 342 16.13 3.23 -17.05
CA LEU A 342 15.20 2.12 -16.79
C LEU A 342 14.11 2.07 -17.87
N GLN A 343 13.61 3.23 -18.32
CA GLN A 343 12.66 3.33 -19.43
C GLN A 343 13.23 2.76 -20.72
N GLU A 344 14.47 3.12 -21.08
CA GLU A 344 15.13 2.65 -22.28
C GLU A 344 15.35 1.12 -22.24
N GLN A 345 15.84 0.60 -21.12
CA GLN A 345 16.10 -0.82 -20.93
C GLN A 345 14.82 -1.66 -21.07
N LEU A 346 13.74 -1.22 -20.43
CA LEU A 346 12.46 -1.93 -20.42
C LEU A 346 11.55 -1.55 -21.59
N LYS A 347 11.98 -0.63 -22.46
CA LYS A 347 11.21 -0.03 -23.56
C LYS A 347 9.85 0.51 -23.08
N LEU A 348 9.83 1.07 -21.88
CA LEU A 348 8.64 1.65 -21.26
C LEU A 348 8.52 3.12 -21.72
N PRO A 349 7.49 3.50 -22.50
CA PRO A 349 7.31 4.85 -22.99
C PRO A 349 6.59 5.71 -21.95
N LEU A 350 7.21 5.85 -20.77
CA LEU A 350 6.67 6.63 -19.66
C LEU A 350 7.01 8.11 -19.90
N GLN A 351 6.01 8.98 -19.95
CA GLN A 351 6.21 10.44 -19.98
C GLN A 351 6.06 10.98 -18.55
N GLN A 352 6.64 12.16 -18.28
CA GLN A 352 6.40 12.87 -17.01
C GLN A 352 4.90 13.10 -16.83
N VAL A 353 4.38 12.74 -15.67
CA VAL A 353 2.95 12.78 -15.35
C VAL A 353 2.60 14.21 -14.96
N GLU A 354 2.06 15.02 -15.88
CA GLU A 354 1.63 16.40 -15.57
C GLU A 354 0.32 16.47 -14.77
N ARG A 355 -0.43 15.36 -14.71
CA ARG A 355 -1.58 15.11 -13.82
C ARG A 355 -2.00 13.65 -13.96
N ALA A 356 -2.41 13.03 -12.86
CA ALA A 356 -2.73 11.60 -12.75
C ALA A 356 -3.80 11.13 -13.75
N GLU A 357 -3.41 10.77 -14.97
CA GLU A 357 -4.29 10.13 -15.96
C GLU A 357 -3.51 9.63 -17.18
N TYR A 358 -3.32 8.31 -17.28
CA TYR A 358 -3.78 7.46 -18.40
C TYR A 358 -3.00 6.14 -18.49
N ALA A 359 -3.78 5.08 -18.24
CA ALA A 359 -3.63 3.71 -18.68
C ALA A 359 -3.15 3.57 -20.13
N VAL A 360 -1.94 3.05 -20.35
CA VAL A 360 -1.60 2.43 -21.64
C VAL A 360 -1.37 0.95 -21.42
N GLY A 361 -2.37 0.13 -21.77
CA GLY A 361 -2.16 -1.31 -21.92
C GLY A 361 -1.17 -1.54 -23.07
N ARG A 362 0.04 -1.99 -22.76
CA ARG A 362 1.08 -2.25 -23.77
C ARG A 362 1.60 -3.66 -23.71
N GLU A 363 1.98 -4.14 -24.88
CA GLU A 363 2.71 -5.39 -25.05
C GLU A 363 4.19 -5.14 -24.79
N VAL A 364 4.70 -5.69 -23.69
CA VAL A 364 6.10 -5.63 -23.26
C VAL A 364 6.68 -7.03 -23.33
N HIS A 365 7.87 -7.17 -23.90
CA HIS A 365 8.58 -8.44 -23.86
C HIS A 365 9.49 -8.47 -22.64
N THR A 366 9.40 -9.55 -21.86
CA THR A 366 10.38 -9.87 -20.80
C THR A 366 11.75 -10.18 -21.40
N GLU A 367 12.81 -10.18 -20.58
CA GLU A 367 14.14 -10.67 -21.01
C GLU A 367 14.12 -12.13 -21.49
N ALA A 368 13.21 -12.95 -20.97
CA ALA A 368 13.00 -14.33 -21.41
C ALA A 368 12.21 -14.45 -22.74
N GLY A 369 11.80 -13.32 -23.34
CA GLY A 369 11.08 -13.26 -24.62
C GLY A 369 9.56 -13.45 -24.50
N GLN A 370 9.02 -13.69 -23.30
CA GLN A 370 7.58 -13.79 -23.06
C GLN A 370 6.90 -12.44 -23.28
N LEU A 371 5.82 -12.42 -24.07
CA LEU A 371 4.96 -11.26 -24.28
C LEU A 371 4.03 -11.08 -23.07
N LEU A 372 4.21 -9.98 -22.33
CA LEU A 372 3.32 -9.54 -21.26
C LEU A 372 2.47 -8.38 -21.75
N ARG A 373 1.18 -8.39 -21.43
CA ARG A 373 0.30 -7.24 -21.58
C ARG A 373 0.25 -6.52 -20.24
N ILE A 374 0.97 -5.41 -20.14
CA ILE A 374 1.12 -4.65 -18.90
C ILE A 374 0.24 -3.42 -18.95
N HIS A 375 -0.46 -3.19 -17.84
CA HIS A 375 -1.16 -1.95 -17.55
C HIS A 375 -0.30 -1.11 -16.59
N CYS A 376 -0.05 0.14 -16.94
CA CYS A 376 0.81 1.02 -16.16
C CYS A 376 0.06 2.30 -15.76
N PHE A 377 0.30 2.75 -14.52
CA PHE A 377 -0.32 3.92 -13.91
C PHE A 377 0.71 4.68 -13.09
N GLY A 378 0.70 6.01 -13.14
CA GLY A 378 1.55 6.88 -12.32
C GLY A 378 0.70 7.75 -11.42
N ILE A 379 1.07 7.84 -10.14
CA ILE A 379 0.44 8.68 -9.13
C ILE A 379 1.53 9.61 -8.58
N ASP A 380 1.27 10.91 -8.63
CA ASP A 380 2.09 11.89 -7.95
C ASP A 380 1.78 11.86 -6.44
N LEU A 381 2.82 11.71 -5.62
CA LEU A 381 2.71 11.60 -4.17
C LEU A 381 3.00 12.92 -3.44
N ASP A 382 3.22 14.02 -4.17
CA ASP A 382 3.48 15.31 -3.55
C ASP A 382 2.22 15.91 -2.89
N GLU A 383 2.24 15.99 -1.56
CA GLU A 383 1.27 16.72 -0.73
C GLU A 383 1.98 17.80 0.10
N GLY A 384 2.71 18.75 -0.51
CA GLY A 384 3.19 19.96 0.20
C GLY A 384 4.42 20.67 -0.40
N GLU A 385 4.67 21.89 0.07
CA GLU A 385 5.68 22.88 -0.41
C GLU A 385 7.17 22.47 -0.35
N ASN A 386 7.52 21.18 -0.27
CA ASN A 386 8.93 20.72 -0.29
C ASN A 386 9.27 20.04 -1.62
N GLU A 387 10.34 20.55 -2.25
CA GLU A 387 10.88 20.38 -3.62
C GLU A 387 11.20 18.96 -4.17
N ASP A 388 10.65 17.86 -3.65
CA ASP A 388 10.95 16.53 -4.21
C ASP A 388 9.75 15.93 -4.96
N ASP A 389 9.69 16.15 -6.28
CA ASP A 389 8.74 15.48 -7.20
C ASP A 389 8.83 13.94 -7.02
N VAL A 390 7.93 13.36 -6.22
CA VAL A 390 7.89 11.90 -5.96
C VAL A 390 6.70 11.27 -6.68
N VAL A 391 6.99 10.40 -7.64
CA VAL A 391 5.98 9.68 -8.44
C VAL A 391 6.02 8.19 -8.17
N LEU A 392 4.88 7.61 -7.81
CA LEU A 392 4.65 6.16 -7.69
C LEU A 392 4.08 5.61 -9.00
N TRP A 393 4.85 4.73 -9.64
CA TRP A 393 4.42 3.93 -10.78
C TRP A 393 3.95 2.54 -10.35
N MET A 394 2.82 2.11 -10.89
CA MET A 394 2.22 0.79 -10.69
C MET A 394 2.15 0.03 -12.02
N PHE A 395 2.46 -1.27 -11.99
CA PHE A 395 2.50 -2.15 -13.15
C PHE A 395 1.71 -3.44 -12.87
N GLU A 396 0.66 -3.69 -13.66
CA GLU A 396 -0.21 -4.86 -13.52
C GLU A 396 -0.15 -5.73 -14.79
N ASP A 397 0.05 -7.04 -14.64
CA ASP A 397 -0.04 -8.00 -15.74
C ASP A 397 -1.50 -8.37 -16.01
N ILE A 398 -2.03 -7.92 -17.14
CA ILE A 398 -3.40 -8.15 -17.58
C ILE A 398 -3.49 -9.19 -18.70
N THR A 399 -2.42 -9.96 -18.94
CA THR A 399 -2.36 -10.93 -20.06
C THR A 399 -3.49 -11.95 -20.00
N GLN A 400 -3.69 -12.59 -18.84
CA GLN A 400 -4.75 -13.58 -18.66
C GLN A 400 -6.15 -12.95 -18.74
N LEU A 401 -6.33 -11.75 -18.16
CA LEU A 401 -7.60 -11.04 -18.20
C LEU A 401 -7.99 -10.72 -19.66
N ARG A 402 -7.04 -10.21 -20.45
CA ARG A 402 -7.27 -9.92 -21.88
C ARG A 402 -7.56 -11.19 -22.67
N GLN A 403 -6.83 -12.28 -22.43
CA GLN A 403 -7.10 -13.56 -23.09
C GLN A 403 -8.48 -14.11 -22.73
N ALA A 404 -8.90 -14.01 -21.46
CA ALA A 404 -10.20 -14.45 -21.01
C ALA A 404 -11.34 -13.59 -21.59
N GLU A 405 -11.17 -12.27 -21.64
CA GLU A 405 -12.12 -11.36 -22.29
C GLU A 405 -12.27 -11.68 -23.78
N GLU A 406 -11.16 -11.88 -24.49
CA GLU A 406 -11.16 -12.28 -25.90
C GLU A 406 -11.86 -13.64 -26.10
N GLN A 407 -11.57 -14.63 -25.25
CA GLN A 407 -12.22 -15.94 -25.28
C GLN A 407 -13.71 -15.85 -24.96
N GLN A 408 -14.12 -15.04 -23.99
CA GLN A 408 -15.53 -14.86 -23.63
C GLN A 408 -16.29 -14.14 -24.74
N GLN A 409 -15.69 -13.11 -25.35
CA GLN A 409 -16.26 -12.46 -26.54
C GLN A 409 -16.38 -13.45 -27.69
N PHE A 410 -15.37 -14.28 -27.91
CA PHE A 410 -15.41 -15.32 -28.93
C PHE A 410 -16.49 -16.39 -28.62
N ALA A 411 -16.62 -16.82 -27.37
CA ALA A 411 -17.63 -17.79 -26.96
C ALA A 411 -19.06 -17.23 -27.05
N ALA A 412 -19.27 -15.97 -26.64
CA ALA A 412 -20.55 -15.27 -26.80
C ALA A 412 -20.92 -15.13 -28.29
N PHE A 413 -19.93 -14.81 -29.14
CA PHE A 413 -20.08 -14.80 -30.58
C PHE A 413 -20.46 -16.20 -31.14
N GLN A 414 -19.78 -17.27 -30.71
CA GLN A 414 -20.10 -18.65 -31.10
C GLN A 414 -21.50 -19.08 -30.63
N SER A 415 -21.91 -18.73 -29.42
CA SER A 415 -23.25 -19.02 -28.90
C SER A 415 -24.33 -18.27 -29.69
N GLY A 416 -24.09 -17.00 -30.02
CA GLY A 416 -24.96 -16.23 -30.91
C GLY A 416 -25.05 -16.86 -32.31
N LEU A 417 -23.93 -17.37 -32.84
CA LEU A 417 -23.90 -18.14 -34.09
C LEU A 417 -24.77 -19.41 -34.00
N VAL A 418 -24.75 -20.15 -32.91
CA VAL A 418 -25.56 -21.37 -32.73
C VAL A 418 -27.06 -21.05 -32.64
N GLU A 419 -27.44 -20.03 -31.87
CA GLU A 419 -28.83 -19.58 -31.72
C GLU A 419 -29.39 -19.02 -33.04
N MET A 420 -28.57 -18.25 -33.77
CA MET A 420 -28.90 -17.77 -35.12
C MET A 420 -28.94 -18.92 -36.13
N SER A 421 -28.06 -19.93 -36.02
CA SER A 421 -28.01 -21.09 -36.92
C SER A 421 -29.32 -21.88 -36.92
N ALA A 422 -29.98 -22.05 -35.77
CA ALA A 422 -31.30 -22.69 -35.72
C ALA A 422 -32.36 -21.92 -36.53
N THR A 423 -32.34 -20.59 -36.44
CA THR A 423 -33.27 -19.70 -37.19
C THR A 423 -32.93 -19.66 -38.69
N ILE A 424 -31.64 -19.67 -39.05
CA ILE A 424 -31.16 -19.76 -40.43
C ILE A 424 -31.54 -21.10 -41.04
N LEU A 425 -31.29 -22.21 -40.34
CA LEU A 425 -31.66 -23.57 -40.76
C LEU A 425 -33.17 -23.70 -40.94
N HIS A 426 -33.96 -23.11 -40.04
CA HIS A 426 -35.42 -23.07 -40.18
C HIS A 426 -35.86 -22.30 -41.43
N ASN A 427 -35.27 -21.12 -41.70
CA ASN A 427 -35.64 -20.31 -42.87
C ASN A 427 -35.16 -20.91 -44.20
N ILE A 428 -33.94 -21.47 -44.24
CA ILE A 428 -33.42 -22.23 -45.39
C ILE A 428 -34.25 -23.49 -45.58
N GLY A 429 -34.62 -24.19 -44.50
CA GLY A 429 -35.49 -25.36 -44.52
C GLY A 429 -36.87 -25.05 -45.10
N ASN A 430 -37.47 -23.92 -44.74
CA ASN A 430 -38.75 -23.47 -45.30
C ASN A 430 -38.65 -23.16 -46.81
N ALA A 431 -37.56 -22.50 -47.24
CA ALA A 431 -37.33 -22.22 -48.65
C ALA A 431 -37.04 -23.51 -49.46
N LEU A 432 -36.26 -24.44 -48.90
CA LEU A 432 -36.01 -25.77 -49.49
C LEU A 432 -37.29 -26.58 -49.59
N THR A 433 -38.16 -26.55 -48.57
CA THR A 433 -39.46 -27.23 -48.60
C THR A 433 -40.33 -26.70 -49.73
N ALA A 434 -40.32 -25.38 -49.98
CA ALA A 434 -41.02 -24.78 -51.11
C ALA A 434 -40.43 -25.19 -52.47
N VAL A 435 -39.10 -25.31 -52.56
CA VAL A 435 -38.39 -25.81 -53.76
C VAL A 435 -38.72 -27.28 -54.00
N SER A 436 -38.64 -28.14 -52.97
CA SER A 436 -38.96 -29.57 -53.04
C SER A 436 -40.43 -29.79 -53.41
N GLY A 437 -41.37 -29.04 -52.83
CA GLY A 437 -42.79 -29.12 -53.21
C GLY A 437 -43.09 -28.60 -54.62
N SER A 438 -42.23 -27.74 -55.17
CA SER A 438 -42.32 -27.32 -56.57
C SER A 438 -41.70 -28.35 -57.52
N LEU A 439 -40.57 -28.97 -57.14
CA LEU A 439 -39.97 -30.10 -57.85
C LEU A 439 -40.92 -31.31 -57.90
N TRP A 440 -41.55 -31.63 -56.77
CA TRP A 440 -42.49 -32.76 -56.68
C TRP A 440 -43.71 -32.57 -57.58
N ARG A 441 -44.30 -31.36 -57.62
CA ARG A 441 -45.37 -31.03 -58.58
C ARG A 441 -44.91 -31.15 -60.03
N MET A 442 -43.64 -30.84 -60.31
CA MET A 442 -43.06 -30.99 -61.64
C MET A 442 -42.86 -32.46 -62.01
N GLU A 443 -42.40 -33.28 -61.07
CA GLU A 443 -42.19 -34.72 -61.22
C GLU A 443 -43.53 -35.48 -61.38
N GLU A 444 -44.53 -35.15 -60.57
CA GLU A 444 -45.89 -35.71 -60.70
C GLU A 444 -46.54 -35.31 -62.03
N GLY A 445 -46.36 -34.06 -62.45
CA GLY A 445 -46.77 -33.59 -63.77
C GLY A 445 -46.08 -34.34 -64.92
N MET A 446 -44.77 -34.58 -64.80
CA MET A 446 -44.00 -35.39 -65.76
C MET A 446 -44.45 -36.85 -65.78
N ASP A 447 -44.77 -37.45 -64.63
CA ASP A 447 -45.25 -38.83 -64.57
C ASP A 447 -46.65 -39.00 -65.19
N GLN A 448 -47.53 -38.02 -64.99
CA GLN A 448 -48.82 -37.95 -65.69
C GLN A 448 -48.63 -37.80 -67.21
N LEU A 449 -47.70 -36.94 -67.65
CA LEU A 449 -47.37 -36.79 -69.07
C LEU A 449 -46.79 -38.07 -69.67
N ASN A 450 -45.92 -38.78 -68.94
CA ASN A 450 -45.36 -40.07 -69.36
C ASN A 450 -46.44 -41.15 -69.45
N LYS A 451 -47.43 -41.16 -68.54
CA LYS A 451 -48.58 -42.08 -68.61
C LYS A 451 -49.44 -41.80 -69.83
N VAL A 452 -49.70 -40.53 -70.13
CA VAL A 452 -50.42 -40.11 -71.34
C VAL A 452 -49.62 -40.50 -72.60
N GLU A 453 -48.31 -40.28 -72.62
CA GLU A 453 -47.42 -40.70 -73.72
C GLU A 453 -47.43 -42.22 -73.91
N SER A 454 -47.38 -42.98 -72.81
CA SER A 454 -47.38 -44.44 -72.83
C SER A 454 -48.70 -45.00 -73.35
N ALA A 455 -49.84 -44.46 -72.87
CA ALA A 455 -51.16 -44.83 -73.36
C ALA A 455 -51.32 -44.50 -74.85
N LEU A 456 -50.79 -43.35 -75.29
CA LEU A 456 -50.78 -42.96 -76.70
C LEU A 456 -49.88 -43.86 -77.56
N LYS A 457 -48.71 -44.29 -77.06
CA LYS A 457 -47.85 -45.27 -77.74
C LYS A 457 -48.52 -46.63 -77.89
N VAL A 458 -49.23 -47.10 -76.86
CA VAL A 458 -49.99 -48.35 -76.93
C VAL A 458 -51.12 -48.21 -77.95
N ALA A 459 -51.91 -47.14 -77.87
CA ALA A 459 -52.99 -46.88 -78.83
C ALA A 459 -52.48 -46.76 -80.27
N SER A 460 -51.35 -46.10 -80.49
CA SER A 460 -50.69 -46.02 -81.81
C SER A 460 -50.23 -47.40 -82.31
N THR A 461 -49.69 -48.23 -81.43
CA THR A 461 -49.22 -49.59 -81.76
C THR A 461 -50.38 -50.51 -82.13
N GLU A 462 -51.47 -50.46 -81.37
CA GLU A 462 -52.71 -51.20 -81.63
C GLU A 462 -53.36 -50.74 -82.94
N LEU A 463 -53.38 -49.42 -83.20
CA LEU A 463 -53.89 -48.88 -84.46
C LEU A 463 -53.07 -49.37 -85.67
N ASN A 464 -51.74 -49.39 -85.54
CA ASN A 464 -50.82 -49.90 -86.57
C ASN A 464 -50.97 -51.42 -86.79
N GLY A 465 -51.19 -52.20 -85.73
CA GLY A 465 -51.46 -53.63 -85.81
C GLY A 465 -52.79 -53.94 -86.51
N TRP A 466 -53.85 -53.22 -86.13
CA TRP A 466 -55.16 -53.30 -86.77
C TRP A 466 -55.10 -52.97 -88.27
N LEU A 467 -54.21 -52.05 -88.65
CA LEU A 467 -53.94 -51.68 -90.03
C LEU A 467 -53.26 -52.76 -90.88
N LEU A 468 -52.47 -53.64 -90.26
CA LEU A 468 -51.76 -54.73 -90.93
C LEU A 468 -52.64 -55.97 -91.17
N GLU A 469 -53.73 -56.13 -90.41
CA GLU A 469 -54.61 -57.31 -90.46
C GLU A 469 -55.80 -57.19 -91.44
N GLN A 470 -56.06 -56.00 -92.00
CA GLN A 470 -57.17 -55.79 -92.95
C GLN A 470 -56.75 -56.09 -94.41
N GLN A 471 -57.28 -57.16 -95.01
CA GLN A 471 -57.20 -57.44 -96.46
C GLN A 471 -58.30 -56.68 -97.23
N GLU A 472 -58.23 -55.35 -97.28
CA GLU A 472 -59.05 -54.52 -98.17
C GLU A 472 -58.18 -53.61 -99.05
N THR A 473 -58.67 -53.27 -100.25
CA THR A 473 -57.90 -52.68 -101.36
C THR A 473 -57.23 -51.33 -101.04
N ALA A 474 -55.99 -51.17 -101.51
CA ALA A 474 -55.01 -50.14 -101.14
C ALA A 474 -55.39 -48.65 -101.33
N GLN A 475 -56.50 -48.31 -101.98
CA GLN A 475 -56.85 -46.90 -102.30
C GLN A 475 -57.80 -46.21 -101.31
N GLU A 476 -58.60 -46.94 -100.53
CA GLU A 476 -59.48 -46.33 -99.51
C GLU A 476 -58.86 -46.30 -98.10
N VAL A 477 -57.87 -47.18 -97.86
CA VAL A 477 -57.13 -47.27 -96.60
C VAL A 477 -56.12 -46.12 -96.44
N ASP A 478 -55.43 -45.73 -97.51
CA ASP A 478 -54.35 -44.73 -97.47
C ASP A 478 -54.85 -43.31 -97.06
N GLY A 479 -56.02 -42.91 -97.53
CA GLY A 479 -56.60 -41.58 -97.23
C GLY A 479 -57.08 -41.43 -95.78
N ARG A 480 -57.67 -42.47 -95.18
CA ARG A 480 -58.20 -42.42 -93.80
C ARG A 480 -57.11 -42.63 -92.75
N VAL A 481 -56.10 -43.43 -93.08
CA VAL A 481 -54.96 -43.73 -92.21
C VAL A 481 -53.98 -42.56 -92.13
N SER A 482 -53.70 -41.91 -93.27
CA SER A 482 -52.89 -40.68 -93.31
C SER A 482 -53.56 -39.53 -92.56
N HIS A 483 -54.90 -39.44 -92.60
CA HIS A 483 -55.64 -38.39 -91.90
C HIS A 483 -55.72 -38.63 -90.39
N ALA A 484 -55.97 -39.86 -89.95
CA ALA A 484 -55.96 -40.23 -88.53
C ALA A 484 -54.55 -40.07 -87.91
N GLY A 485 -53.50 -40.49 -88.62
CA GLY A 485 -52.10 -40.30 -88.20
C GLY A 485 -51.72 -38.83 -88.05
N LYS A 486 -52.11 -37.96 -89.00
CA LYS A 486 -51.85 -36.50 -88.92
C LYS A 486 -52.63 -35.82 -87.79
N ILE A 487 -53.88 -36.21 -87.54
CA ILE A 487 -54.67 -35.65 -86.43
C ILE A 487 -54.05 -36.07 -85.09
N LEU A 488 -53.61 -37.32 -84.95
CA LEU A 488 -52.91 -37.79 -83.75
C LEU A 488 -51.59 -37.04 -83.54
N ASP A 489 -50.79 -36.83 -84.59
CA ASP A 489 -49.50 -36.13 -84.52
C ASP A 489 -49.65 -34.64 -84.16
N VAL A 490 -50.67 -33.97 -84.70
CA VAL A 490 -50.96 -32.57 -84.38
C VAL A 490 -51.51 -32.43 -82.96
N ALA A 491 -52.38 -33.34 -82.53
CA ALA A 491 -52.87 -33.39 -81.15
C ALA A 491 -51.73 -33.67 -80.16
N MET A 492 -50.84 -34.62 -80.49
CA MET A 492 -49.63 -34.92 -79.72
C MET A 492 -48.72 -33.71 -79.59
N ASN A 493 -48.39 -33.04 -80.70
CA ASN A 493 -47.47 -31.91 -80.70
C ASN A 493 -48.05 -30.66 -80.01
N LYS A 494 -49.38 -30.52 -79.97
CA LYS A 494 -50.06 -29.38 -79.34
C LYS A 494 -50.26 -29.58 -77.85
N VAL A 495 -50.80 -30.73 -77.43
CA VAL A 495 -50.99 -31.06 -76.00
C VAL A 495 -49.66 -31.13 -75.28
N PHE A 496 -48.62 -31.68 -75.91
CA PHE A 496 -47.28 -31.76 -75.31
C PHE A 496 -46.62 -30.37 -75.19
N ARG A 497 -46.79 -29.46 -76.18
CA ARG A 497 -46.25 -28.09 -76.09
C ARG A 497 -46.99 -27.22 -75.08
N GLU A 498 -48.32 -27.26 -75.06
CA GLU A 498 -49.12 -26.46 -74.15
C GLU A 498 -48.94 -26.95 -72.69
N ALA A 499 -48.90 -28.27 -72.46
CA ALA A 499 -48.67 -28.82 -71.12
C ALA A 499 -47.25 -28.54 -70.59
N VAL A 500 -46.21 -28.61 -71.43
CA VAL A 500 -44.82 -28.32 -71.01
C VAL A 500 -44.58 -26.82 -70.80
N SER A 501 -45.23 -25.96 -71.59
CA SER A 501 -45.04 -24.50 -71.50
C SER A 501 -45.75 -23.87 -70.29
N GLU A 502 -46.95 -24.32 -69.93
CA GLU A 502 -47.69 -23.76 -68.78
C GLU A 502 -47.26 -24.35 -67.43
N MET A 503 -46.87 -25.63 -67.37
CA MET A 503 -46.45 -26.27 -66.11
C MET A 503 -45.01 -25.94 -65.71
N GLY A 504 -44.13 -25.63 -66.69
CA GLY A 504 -42.72 -25.33 -66.45
C GLY A 504 -42.44 -23.93 -65.91
N GLU A 505 -43.04 -22.88 -66.49
CA GLU A 505 -42.66 -21.49 -66.18
C GLU A 505 -43.03 -21.05 -64.75
N GLY A 506 -44.22 -21.42 -64.25
CA GLY A 506 -44.68 -21.05 -62.91
C GLY A 506 -43.84 -21.68 -61.79
N ALA A 507 -43.52 -22.97 -61.92
CA ALA A 507 -42.69 -23.71 -60.97
C ALA A 507 -41.22 -23.24 -61.00
N LEU A 508 -40.65 -22.99 -62.20
CA LEU A 508 -39.31 -22.41 -62.35
C LEU A 508 -39.22 -21.00 -61.78
N LYS A 509 -40.23 -20.15 -61.99
CA LYS A 509 -40.27 -18.79 -61.42
C LYS A 509 -40.31 -18.84 -59.89
N SER A 510 -41.13 -19.72 -59.31
CA SER A 510 -41.18 -19.91 -57.85
C SER A 510 -39.87 -20.45 -57.28
N MET A 511 -39.23 -21.42 -57.94
CA MET A 511 -37.91 -21.92 -57.53
C MET A 511 -36.84 -20.83 -57.60
N LYS A 512 -36.85 -19.99 -58.65
CA LYS A 512 -35.91 -18.89 -58.80
C LYS A 512 -36.06 -17.85 -57.68
N VAL A 513 -37.28 -17.55 -57.25
CA VAL A 513 -37.56 -16.69 -56.09
C VAL A 513 -37.01 -17.33 -54.80
N SER A 514 -37.28 -18.61 -54.55
CA SER A 514 -36.78 -19.30 -53.36
C SER A 514 -35.26 -19.44 -53.31
N VAL A 515 -34.60 -19.68 -54.44
CA VAL A 515 -33.12 -19.76 -54.54
C VAL A 515 -32.47 -18.39 -54.30
N ASN A 516 -33.08 -17.32 -54.83
CA ASN A 516 -32.63 -15.96 -54.53
C ASN A 516 -32.80 -15.64 -53.04
N HIS A 517 -33.91 -16.06 -52.43
CA HIS A 517 -34.17 -15.88 -50.99
C HIS A 517 -33.11 -16.60 -50.13
N ILE A 518 -32.73 -17.83 -50.49
CA ILE A 518 -31.64 -18.57 -49.82
C ILE A 518 -30.30 -17.85 -49.98
N SER A 519 -30.01 -17.31 -51.17
CA SER A 519 -28.76 -16.60 -51.44
C SER A 519 -28.64 -15.29 -50.64
N GLU A 520 -29.75 -14.55 -50.47
CA GLU A 520 -29.79 -13.33 -49.64
C GLU A 520 -29.59 -13.64 -48.15
N ILE A 521 -30.21 -14.71 -47.63
CA ILE A 521 -30.02 -15.16 -46.24
C ILE A 521 -28.55 -15.47 -45.97
N ILE A 522 -27.87 -16.16 -46.89
CA ILE A 522 -26.44 -16.50 -46.76
C ILE A 522 -25.56 -15.24 -46.77
N GLN A 523 -25.85 -14.26 -47.63
CA GLN A 523 -25.07 -13.01 -47.70
C GLN A 523 -25.19 -12.16 -46.42
N VAL A 524 -26.40 -12.05 -45.86
CA VAL A 524 -26.62 -11.33 -44.58
C VAL A 524 -25.86 -11.99 -43.43
N GLN A 525 -25.79 -13.32 -43.41
CA GLN A 525 -25.09 -14.07 -42.36
C GLN A 525 -23.57 -14.02 -42.49
N GLN A 526 -23.02 -14.03 -43.71
CA GLN A 526 -21.58 -13.84 -43.92
C GLN A 526 -21.10 -12.43 -43.54
N GLY A 527 -21.97 -11.41 -43.59
CA GLY A 527 -21.68 -10.06 -43.11
C GLY A 527 -21.67 -9.93 -41.58
N ALA A 528 -22.46 -10.75 -40.88
CA ALA A 528 -22.51 -10.80 -39.42
C ALA A 528 -21.41 -11.68 -38.79
N ALA A 529 -20.83 -12.61 -39.56
CA ALA A 529 -19.92 -13.66 -39.06
C ALA A 529 -18.41 -13.36 -39.17
N ARG A 530 -17.98 -12.13 -39.50
CA ARG A 530 -16.55 -11.76 -39.52
C ARG A 530 -16.15 -10.94 -38.29
N PRO A 531 -15.22 -11.42 -37.43
CA PRO A 531 -14.73 -10.69 -36.26
C PRO A 531 -13.84 -9.47 -36.57
N GLU A 532 -13.48 -9.24 -37.83
CA GLU A 532 -12.68 -8.09 -38.25
C GLU A 532 -13.52 -7.08 -39.04
N SER A 533 -14.19 -6.19 -38.32
CA SER A 533 -14.39 -4.83 -38.85
C SER A 533 -13.71 -3.88 -37.88
N GLN A 534 -12.38 -3.81 -37.99
CA GLN A 534 -11.64 -2.71 -37.41
C GLN A 534 -12.26 -1.41 -37.94
N ALA A 535 -12.62 -0.52 -37.02
CA ALA A 535 -13.06 0.82 -37.36
C ALA A 535 -11.87 1.55 -37.98
N VAL A 536 -11.95 1.84 -39.28
CA VAL A 536 -10.91 2.58 -40.01
C VAL A 536 -11.43 3.99 -40.27
N ALA A 537 -10.52 4.97 -40.27
CA ALA A 537 -10.81 6.31 -40.75
C ALA A 537 -11.45 6.25 -42.15
N CYS A 538 -12.72 6.63 -42.26
CA CYS A 538 -13.50 6.53 -43.49
C CYS A 538 -13.66 7.91 -44.14
N ASP A 539 -13.03 8.10 -45.29
CA ASP A 539 -13.34 9.23 -46.16
C ASP A 539 -14.73 9.03 -46.79
N MET A 540 -15.71 9.80 -46.30
CA MET A 540 -17.10 9.66 -46.71
C MET A 540 -17.34 10.05 -48.18
N ALA A 541 -16.53 10.94 -48.75
CA ALA A 541 -16.63 11.27 -50.18
C ALA A 541 -16.24 10.06 -51.03
N LYS A 542 -15.13 9.40 -50.67
CA LYS A 542 -14.66 8.18 -51.34
C LYS A 542 -15.64 7.02 -51.21
N VAL A 543 -16.31 6.87 -50.07
CA VAL A 543 -17.36 5.85 -49.87
C VAL A 543 -18.51 6.03 -50.86
N ILE A 544 -18.95 7.28 -51.09
CA ILE A 544 -20.01 7.55 -52.08
C ILE A 544 -19.51 7.23 -53.49
N ASP A 545 -18.31 7.67 -53.85
CA ASP A 545 -17.72 7.39 -55.17
C ASP A 545 -17.65 5.88 -55.44
N ASP A 546 -17.19 5.10 -54.47
CA ASP A 546 -17.11 3.63 -54.59
C ASP A 546 -18.49 3.00 -54.85
N VAL A 547 -19.54 3.47 -54.15
CA VAL A 547 -20.91 2.97 -54.35
C VAL A 547 -21.46 3.38 -55.71
N LEU A 548 -21.21 4.61 -56.17
CA LEU A 548 -21.65 5.07 -57.49
C LEU A 548 -20.96 4.27 -58.61
N VAL A 549 -19.69 3.90 -58.43
CA VAL A 549 -18.97 3.00 -59.35
C VAL A 549 -19.62 1.61 -59.37
N MET A 550 -20.04 1.07 -58.23
CA MET A 550 -20.76 -0.21 -58.17
C MET A 550 -22.08 -0.17 -58.95
N GLN A 551 -22.74 0.99 -59.02
CA GLN A 551 -24.02 1.18 -59.72
C GLN A 551 -23.88 1.73 -61.15
N LYS A 552 -22.67 1.78 -61.70
CA LYS A 552 -22.37 2.38 -63.02
C LYS A 552 -23.25 1.83 -64.16
N ALA A 553 -23.51 0.52 -64.17
CA ALA A 553 -24.32 -0.12 -65.22
C ALA A 553 -25.80 0.30 -65.17
N VAL A 554 -26.34 0.59 -63.98
CA VAL A 554 -27.71 1.08 -63.81
C VAL A 554 -27.76 2.57 -64.17
N LEU A 555 -26.82 3.37 -63.65
CA LEU A 555 -26.69 4.80 -63.98
C LEU A 555 -26.63 5.08 -65.48
N GLN A 556 -25.87 4.29 -66.24
CA GLN A 556 -25.76 4.44 -67.69
C GLN A 556 -27.05 4.10 -68.45
N ARG A 557 -27.89 3.23 -67.90
CA ARG A 557 -29.15 2.79 -68.53
C ARG A 557 -30.35 3.63 -68.13
N SER A 558 -30.26 4.33 -67.00
CA SER A 558 -31.43 4.88 -66.32
C SER A 558 -31.60 6.39 -66.45
N GLU A 559 -30.77 7.15 -67.17
CA GLU A 559 -30.89 8.62 -67.33
C GLU A 559 -31.28 9.36 -66.03
N ILE A 560 -30.63 9.00 -64.92
CA ILE A 560 -30.86 9.61 -63.59
C ILE A 560 -29.72 10.57 -63.29
N GLU A 561 -30.08 11.81 -62.96
CA GLU A 561 -29.13 12.82 -62.51
C GLU A 561 -28.79 12.57 -61.04
N VAL A 562 -27.51 12.30 -60.75
CA VAL A 562 -27.02 12.13 -59.37
C VAL A 562 -26.08 13.26 -59.03
N THR A 563 -26.43 14.04 -57.99
CA THR A 563 -25.59 15.14 -57.48
C THR A 563 -25.06 14.79 -56.10
N CYS A 564 -23.78 15.08 -55.85
CA CYS A 564 -23.12 14.80 -54.59
C CYS A 564 -22.53 16.09 -54.01
N SER A 565 -22.80 16.37 -52.73
CA SER A 565 -22.26 17.52 -52.01
C SER A 565 -21.69 17.09 -50.66
N VAL A 566 -20.48 17.56 -50.34
CA VAL A 566 -19.79 17.26 -49.07
C VAL A 566 -19.31 18.57 -48.47
N GLU A 567 -19.77 18.88 -47.25
CA GLU A 567 -19.32 20.06 -46.51
C GLU A 567 -17.82 19.96 -46.16
N ARG A 568 -17.08 21.09 -46.18
CA ARG A 568 -15.65 21.11 -45.86
C ARG A 568 -15.44 21.16 -44.35
N GLY A 569 -14.44 20.44 -43.84
CA GLY A 569 -14.10 20.48 -42.41
C GLY A 569 -14.94 19.55 -41.53
N ILE A 570 -15.71 18.63 -42.12
CA ILE A 570 -16.35 17.55 -41.39
C ILE A 570 -15.27 16.58 -40.89
N GLY A 571 -15.37 16.12 -39.64
CA GLY A 571 -14.44 15.13 -39.09
C GLY A 571 -14.45 13.80 -39.87
N ILE A 572 -13.39 13.00 -39.73
CA ILE A 572 -13.28 11.68 -40.38
C ILE A 572 -13.76 10.60 -39.39
N PRO A 573 -14.90 9.94 -39.64
CA PRO A 573 -15.43 8.95 -38.72
C PRO A 573 -14.63 7.65 -38.80
N HIS A 574 -14.44 6.98 -37.68
CA HIS A 574 -13.80 5.66 -37.64
C HIS A 574 -14.87 4.57 -37.62
N LEU A 575 -15.04 3.87 -38.75
CA LEU A 575 -16.19 2.99 -38.99
C LEU A 575 -15.82 1.67 -39.68
N PRO A 576 -16.66 0.63 -39.53
CA PRO A 576 -16.65 -0.55 -40.39
C PRO A 576 -16.92 -0.23 -41.87
N ARG A 577 -15.86 0.04 -42.66
CA ARG A 577 -15.98 0.52 -44.06
C ARG A 577 -16.88 -0.35 -44.94
N ASN A 578 -16.79 -1.68 -44.83
CA ASN A 578 -17.57 -2.59 -45.69
C ASN A 578 -19.07 -2.57 -45.37
N GLN A 579 -19.43 -2.51 -44.09
CA GLN A 579 -20.84 -2.42 -43.65
C GLN A 579 -21.43 -1.05 -44.00
N LEU A 580 -20.62 0.01 -43.92
CA LEU A 580 -21.00 1.34 -44.37
C LEU A 580 -21.26 1.38 -45.89
N LEU A 581 -20.37 0.80 -46.69
CA LEU A 581 -20.57 0.67 -48.15
C LEU A 581 -21.88 -0.06 -48.47
N GLN A 582 -22.18 -1.14 -47.74
CA GLN A 582 -23.41 -1.91 -47.92
C GLN A 582 -24.67 -1.09 -47.57
N ALA A 583 -24.64 -0.35 -46.46
CA ALA A 583 -25.73 0.54 -46.04
C ALA A 583 -26.01 1.63 -47.09
N VAL A 584 -24.97 2.34 -47.54
CA VAL A 584 -25.10 3.41 -48.54
C VAL A 584 -25.57 2.85 -49.89
N ASN A 585 -25.03 1.69 -50.31
CA ASN A 585 -25.47 1.01 -51.53
C ASN A 585 -26.95 0.60 -51.48
N ASN A 586 -27.44 0.14 -50.32
CA ASN A 586 -28.86 -0.18 -50.15
C ASN A 586 -29.76 1.05 -50.32
N LEU A 587 -29.37 2.21 -49.77
CA LEU A 587 -30.15 3.45 -49.92
C LEU A 587 -30.20 3.91 -51.38
N ILE A 588 -29.05 3.90 -52.06
CA ILE A 588 -28.94 4.32 -53.46
C ILE A 588 -29.74 3.36 -54.37
N LYS A 589 -29.63 2.04 -54.15
CA LYS A 589 -30.43 1.03 -54.87
C LYS A 589 -31.93 1.24 -54.65
N ASN A 590 -32.37 1.45 -53.41
CA ASN A 590 -33.78 1.71 -53.09
C ASN A 590 -34.29 2.97 -53.80
N SER A 591 -33.43 4.00 -53.93
CA SER A 591 -33.75 5.24 -54.64
C SER A 591 -33.94 4.99 -56.14
N PHE A 592 -33.06 4.22 -56.77
CA PHE A 592 -33.21 3.80 -58.17
C PHE A 592 -34.53 3.08 -58.42
N GLU A 593 -34.87 2.12 -57.56
CA GLU A 593 -36.09 1.33 -57.70
C GLU A 593 -37.34 2.19 -57.54
N ALA A 594 -37.37 3.08 -56.54
CA ALA A 594 -38.50 3.98 -56.29
C ALA A 594 -38.72 5.00 -57.43
N ILE A 595 -37.65 5.47 -58.06
CA ILE A 595 -37.74 6.31 -59.26
C ILE A 595 -38.20 5.49 -60.47
N SER A 596 -37.68 4.27 -60.64
CA SER A 596 -38.06 3.42 -61.77
C SER A 596 -39.56 3.10 -61.75
N GLU A 597 -40.11 2.86 -60.56
CA GLU A 597 -41.55 2.63 -60.35
C GLU A 597 -42.37 3.89 -60.64
N GLN A 598 -41.92 5.06 -60.17
CA GLN A 598 -42.57 6.34 -60.47
C GLN A 598 -42.57 6.65 -61.99
N ARG A 599 -41.47 6.34 -62.70
CA ARG A 599 -41.37 6.54 -64.14
C ARG A 599 -42.27 5.63 -64.96
N GLN A 600 -42.66 4.46 -64.45
CA GLN A 600 -43.70 3.65 -65.10
C GLN A 600 -45.05 4.39 -65.12
N GLN A 601 -45.31 5.23 -64.11
CA GLN A 601 -46.52 6.04 -64.00
C GLN A 601 -46.37 7.41 -64.68
N GLN A 602 -45.16 7.99 -64.66
CA GLN A 602 -44.83 9.29 -65.23
C GLN A 602 -43.52 9.22 -66.03
N PRO A 603 -43.57 8.79 -67.32
CA PRO A 603 -42.36 8.54 -68.12
C PRO A 603 -41.48 9.78 -68.36
N GLU A 604 -42.08 10.98 -68.39
CA GLU A 604 -41.38 12.24 -68.64
C GLU A 604 -40.74 12.87 -67.39
N MET A 605 -40.79 12.18 -66.24
CA MET A 605 -40.21 12.69 -65.00
C MET A 605 -38.67 12.74 -65.10
N GLN A 606 -38.12 13.93 -64.85
CA GLN A 606 -36.68 14.11 -64.65
C GLN A 606 -36.27 13.42 -63.36
N ALA A 607 -35.54 12.30 -63.45
CA ALA A 607 -35.08 11.55 -62.28
C ALA A 607 -33.87 12.21 -61.63
N LYS A 608 -33.97 12.45 -60.32
CA LYS A 608 -32.92 13.10 -59.53
C LYS A 608 -32.67 12.37 -58.22
N ILE A 609 -31.38 12.16 -57.92
CA ILE A 609 -30.90 11.73 -56.61
C ILE A 609 -29.88 12.75 -56.12
N GLU A 610 -30.07 13.28 -54.92
CA GLU A 610 -29.17 14.20 -54.25
C GLU A 610 -28.56 13.50 -53.04
N VAL A 611 -27.24 13.38 -53.00
CA VAL A 611 -26.50 12.84 -51.86
C VAL A 611 -25.75 14.01 -51.20
N SER A 612 -25.98 14.22 -49.91
CA SER A 612 -25.35 15.31 -49.15
C SER A 612 -24.74 14.80 -47.85
N ILE A 613 -23.52 15.22 -47.55
CA ILE A 613 -22.85 14.96 -46.27
C ILE A 613 -22.60 16.29 -45.57
N GLN A 614 -23.09 16.43 -44.34
CA GLN A 614 -22.98 17.64 -43.52
C GLN A 614 -22.59 17.30 -42.07
N GLY A 615 -22.01 18.27 -41.37
CA GLY A 615 -21.78 18.15 -39.93
C GLY A 615 -23.10 18.12 -39.16
N ALA A 616 -23.21 17.23 -38.17
CA ALA A 616 -24.38 17.08 -37.32
C ALA A 616 -24.01 17.09 -35.83
N LYS A 617 -24.96 17.46 -34.98
CA LYS A 617 -24.84 17.34 -33.53
C LYS A 617 -25.79 16.25 -33.04
N LEU A 618 -25.26 15.33 -32.23
CA LEU A 618 -26.10 14.42 -31.46
C LEU A 618 -26.77 15.19 -30.30
N LYS A 619 -27.99 14.80 -29.93
CA LYS A 619 -28.73 15.43 -28.82
C LYS A 619 -28.25 14.99 -27.44
N THR A 620 -27.37 14.00 -27.37
CA THR A 620 -26.76 13.50 -26.14
C THR A 620 -25.46 14.26 -25.87
N GLU A 621 -25.39 14.96 -24.73
CA GLU A 621 -24.27 15.83 -24.33
C GLU A 621 -22.90 15.11 -24.25
N GLU A 622 -22.88 13.78 -24.23
CA GLU A 622 -21.66 12.97 -24.08
C GLU A 622 -21.01 12.51 -25.40
N SER A 623 -21.55 12.85 -26.57
CA SER A 623 -21.00 12.35 -27.85
C SER A 623 -20.27 13.44 -28.62
N GLY A 624 -19.00 13.21 -28.92
CA GLY A 624 -18.23 13.97 -29.91
C GLY A 624 -19.00 14.10 -31.24
N GLY A 625 -18.62 15.07 -32.08
CA GLY A 625 -19.38 15.48 -33.27
C GLY A 625 -19.88 14.32 -34.15
N ALA A 626 -20.92 14.58 -34.95
CA ALA A 626 -21.53 13.59 -35.84
C ALA A 626 -21.59 14.09 -37.29
N ILE A 627 -21.96 13.21 -38.20
CA ILE A 627 -22.14 13.48 -39.63
C ILE A 627 -23.54 13.04 -40.04
N ALA A 628 -24.23 13.84 -40.84
CA ALA A 628 -25.47 13.44 -41.50
C ALA A 628 -25.21 13.13 -42.98
N LEU A 629 -25.38 11.87 -43.38
CA LEU A 629 -25.41 11.45 -44.78
C LEU A 629 -26.87 11.33 -45.23
N SER A 630 -27.31 12.23 -46.09
CA SER A 630 -28.68 12.27 -46.61
C SER A 630 -28.72 11.85 -48.07
N VAL A 631 -29.64 10.96 -48.43
CA VAL A 631 -30.00 10.59 -49.80
C VAL A 631 -31.44 11.04 -50.04
N ARG A 632 -31.61 12.08 -50.84
CA ARG A 632 -32.91 12.59 -51.29
C ARG A 632 -33.16 12.15 -52.72
N TYR A 633 -34.37 11.70 -53.02
CA TYR A 633 -34.74 11.27 -54.37
C TYR A 633 -36.20 11.60 -54.67
N ASN A 634 -36.52 11.82 -55.94
CA ASN A 634 -37.88 12.14 -56.38
C ASN A 634 -38.65 10.91 -56.89
N GLY A 635 -38.66 9.82 -56.12
CA GLY A 635 -39.39 8.60 -56.45
C GLY A 635 -40.85 8.61 -55.98
N MET A 636 -41.47 7.43 -55.94
CA MET A 636 -42.88 7.22 -55.57
C MET A 636 -43.29 7.69 -54.16
N GLY A 637 -42.33 8.08 -53.30
CA GLY A 637 -42.59 8.52 -51.93
C GLY A 637 -43.17 7.43 -51.02
N MET A 638 -43.51 7.80 -49.79
CA MET A 638 -44.10 6.92 -48.79
C MET A 638 -45.33 7.59 -48.15
N SER A 639 -46.41 6.84 -47.95
CA SER A 639 -47.55 7.28 -47.14
C SER A 639 -47.21 7.22 -45.64
N GLU A 640 -47.98 7.93 -44.81
CA GLU A 640 -47.83 7.97 -43.35
C GLU A 640 -47.83 6.56 -42.73
N LYS A 641 -48.73 5.67 -43.19
CA LYS A 641 -48.77 4.26 -42.77
C LYS A 641 -47.54 3.45 -43.20
N GLN A 642 -46.88 3.84 -44.30
CA GLN A 642 -45.65 3.19 -44.75
C GLN A 642 -44.46 3.67 -43.91
N LEU A 643 -44.39 4.96 -43.56
CA LEU A 643 -43.32 5.53 -42.72
C LEU A 643 -43.25 4.86 -41.34
N GLU A 644 -44.39 4.56 -40.70
CA GLU A 644 -44.44 3.86 -39.41
C GLU A 644 -43.84 2.43 -39.45
N LYS A 645 -43.85 1.80 -40.63
CA LYS A 645 -43.49 0.39 -40.82
C LYS A 645 -42.19 0.18 -41.59
N VAL A 646 -41.68 1.19 -42.28
CA VAL A 646 -40.57 1.04 -43.25
C VAL A 646 -39.26 0.53 -42.62
N LEU A 647 -39.08 0.73 -41.32
CA LEU A 647 -37.92 0.25 -40.55
C LEU A 647 -38.17 -1.09 -39.82
N GLN A 648 -39.39 -1.64 -39.92
CA GLN A 648 -39.73 -2.92 -39.29
C GLN A 648 -39.11 -4.09 -40.07
N PHE A 649 -38.72 -5.13 -39.33
CA PHE A 649 -38.10 -6.32 -39.90
C PHE A 649 -39.05 -7.00 -40.91
N GLY A 650 -38.56 -7.21 -42.14
CA GLY A 650 -39.30 -7.90 -43.20
C GLY A 650 -40.38 -7.08 -43.91
N TYR A 651 -40.48 -5.77 -43.65
CA TYR A 651 -41.45 -4.92 -44.32
C TYR A 651 -41.00 -4.52 -45.74
N THR A 652 -41.84 -4.78 -46.73
CA THR A 652 -41.60 -4.49 -48.16
C THR A 652 -42.91 -4.22 -48.88
N THR A 653 -42.89 -3.32 -49.85
CA THR A 653 -44.04 -3.00 -50.72
C THR A 653 -43.86 -3.55 -52.14
N LYS A 654 -42.77 -4.29 -52.39
CA LYS A 654 -42.35 -4.77 -53.71
C LYS A 654 -42.59 -6.28 -53.84
N GLU A 655 -43.12 -6.74 -54.97
CA GLU A 655 -43.42 -8.17 -55.24
C GLU A 655 -42.20 -9.10 -55.13
N THR A 656 -41.00 -8.57 -55.36
CA THR A 656 -39.72 -9.33 -55.31
C THR A 656 -38.76 -8.84 -54.22
N GLY A 657 -39.16 -7.86 -53.41
CA GLY A 657 -38.28 -7.25 -52.40
C GLY A 657 -38.38 -7.98 -51.07
N SER A 658 -37.26 -8.24 -50.40
CA SER A 658 -37.21 -9.01 -49.16
C SER A 658 -37.45 -8.21 -47.87
N GLY A 659 -37.43 -6.87 -47.95
CA GLY A 659 -37.68 -5.99 -46.79
C GLY A 659 -36.56 -5.94 -45.75
N PHE A 660 -35.41 -6.58 -46.00
CA PHE A 660 -34.30 -6.66 -45.05
C PHE A 660 -33.29 -5.50 -45.17
N GLY A 661 -33.14 -4.91 -46.35
CA GLY A 661 -32.04 -3.96 -46.63
C GLY A 661 -32.07 -2.68 -45.78
N LEU A 662 -33.25 -2.08 -45.59
CA LEU A 662 -33.39 -0.85 -44.81
C LEU A 662 -33.34 -1.12 -43.30
N HIS A 663 -33.91 -2.25 -42.86
CA HIS A 663 -33.84 -2.70 -41.47
C HIS A 663 -32.41 -3.02 -41.02
N ALA A 664 -31.62 -3.70 -41.87
CA ALA A 664 -30.21 -3.97 -41.61
C ALA A 664 -29.38 -2.67 -41.53
N THR A 665 -29.69 -1.71 -42.41
CA THR A 665 -29.07 -0.37 -42.40
C THR A 665 -29.38 0.35 -41.08
N ALA A 666 -30.63 0.31 -40.61
CA ALA A 666 -31.04 0.93 -39.35
C ALA A 666 -30.31 0.31 -38.15
N ASN A 667 -30.29 -1.02 -38.04
CA ASN A 667 -29.61 -1.71 -36.94
C ASN A 667 -28.09 -1.41 -36.93
N PHE A 668 -27.47 -1.33 -38.10
CA PHE A 668 -26.05 -0.96 -38.22
C PHE A 668 -25.78 0.45 -37.70
N ILE A 669 -26.55 1.44 -38.15
CA ILE A 669 -26.37 2.85 -37.73
C ILE A 669 -26.72 3.05 -36.26
N GLU A 670 -27.81 2.45 -35.76
CA GLU A 670 -28.17 2.49 -34.35
C GLU A 670 -27.12 1.78 -33.47
N GLY A 671 -26.52 0.68 -33.96
CA GLY A 671 -25.45 -0.05 -33.29
C GLY A 671 -24.16 0.76 -33.12
N LEU A 672 -23.96 1.79 -33.96
CA LEU A 672 -22.88 2.76 -33.83
C LEU A 672 -23.21 3.91 -32.84
N GLY A 673 -24.42 3.95 -32.29
CA GLY A 673 -24.94 5.08 -31.51
C GLY A 673 -25.50 6.22 -32.38
N GLY A 674 -25.73 5.95 -33.66
CA GLY A 674 -26.34 6.88 -34.62
C GLY A 674 -27.86 6.78 -34.69
N ALA A 675 -28.45 7.46 -35.67
CA ALA A 675 -29.89 7.43 -35.94
C ALA A 675 -30.18 7.39 -37.45
N VAL A 676 -31.32 6.81 -37.84
CA VAL A 676 -31.84 6.87 -39.20
C VAL A 676 -33.13 7.66 -39.22
N GLU A 677 -33.17 8.72 -40.01
CA GLU A 677 -34.33 9.59 -40.18
C GLU A 677 -34.87 9.45 -41.60
N ILE A 678 -36.18 9.35 -41.75
CA ILE A 678 -36.84 9.22 -43.06
C ILE A 678 -37.93 10.28 -43.15
N GLU A 679 -37.88 11.09 -44.21
CA GLU A 679 -38.84 12.13 -44.51
C GLU A 679 -39.48 11.84 -45.88
N SER A 680 -40.79 11.95 -46.00
CA SER A 680 -41.49 11.88 -47.29
C SER A 680 -42.78 12.69 -47.23
N ASP A 681 -43.00 13.56 -48.20
CA ASP A 681 -44.17 14.46 -48.27
C ASP A 681 -45.42 13.76 -48.84
N GLY A 682 -45.40 12.41 -48.92
CA GLY A 682 -46.48 11.58 -49.45
C GLY A 682 -46.16 10.93 -50.79
N GLN A 683 -47.12 10.18 -51.33
CA GLN A 683 -46.92 9.46 -52.60
C GLN A 683 -46.67 10.42 -53.77
N GLY A 684 -45.69 10.08 -54.60
CA GLY A 684 -45.24 10.84 -55.77
C GLY A 684 -44.35 12.07 -55.46
N GLN A 685 -44.09 12.37 -54.19
CA GLN A 685 -43.30 13.55 -53.78
C GLN A 685 -41.83 13.22 -53.46
N GLY A 686 -41.42 11.96 -53.63
CA GLY A 686 -40.09 11.50 -53.26
C GLY A 686 -39.90 11.29 -51.76
N SER A 687 -38.67 10.93 -51.39
CA SER A 687 -38.29 10.73 -49.99
C SER A 687 -36.85 11.18 -49.76
N ARG A 688 -36.53 11.47 -48.49
CA ARG A 688 -35.18 11.67 -47.98
C ARG A 688 -34.90 10.64 -46.89
N VAL A 689 -33.76 9.99 -46.97
CA VAL A 689 -33.25 9.12 -45.90
C VAL A 689 -31.93 9.69 -45.41
N THR A 690 -31.86 9.98 -44.11
CA THR A 690 -30.68 10.57 -43.45
C THR A 690 -30.10 9.58 -42.45
N LEU A 691 -28.82 9.26 -42.59
CA LEU A 691 -28.04 8.49 -41.63
C LEU A 691 -27.23 9.47 -40.79
N VAL A 692 -27.51 9.54 -39.49
CA VAL A 692 -26.74 10.31 -38.50
C VAL A 692 -25.69 9.38 -37.89
N ILE A 693 -24.42 9.67 -38.12
CA ILE A 693 -23.29 8.79 -37.81
C ILE A 693 -22.31 9.53 -36.88
N PRO A 694 -21.99 9.00 -35.68
CA PRO A 694 -21.01 9.63 -34.80
C PRO A 694 -19.58 9.53 -35.37
N LEU A 695 -18.75 10.55 -35.12
CA LEU A 695 -17.33 10.53 -35.49
C LEU A 695 -16.55 9.48 -34.68
N HIS A 696 -16.94 9.29 -33.42
CA HIS A 696 -16.40 8.31 -32.50
C HIS A 696 -17.54 7.47 -31.92
N PRO A 697 -17.83 6.27 -32.48
CA PRO A 697 -18.92 5.44 -32.00
C PRO A 697 -18.68 4.95 -30.56
N SER A 698 -19.67 5.12 -29.67
CA SER A 698 -19.64 4.64 -28.29
C SER A 698 -20.56 3.41 -28.14
N LYS A 699 -20.15 2.42 -27.32
CA LYS A 699 -20.85 1.11 -27.18
C LYS A 699 -22.20 1.14 -26.43
N LYS A 700 -22.86 2.29 -26.23
CA LYS A 700 -24.12 2.38 -25.47
C LYS A 700 -25.26 2.95 -26.33
N GLY A 701 -26.16 2.09 -26.80
CA GLY A 701 -27.35 2.47 -27.56
C GLY A 701 -28.63 2.59 -26.71
N LYS A 702 -29.50 3.55 -27.05
CA LYS A 702 -30.96 3.41 -27.28
C LYS A 702 -31.67 4.78 -27.34
N THR A 703 -32.28 5.14 -28.47
CA THR A 703 -33.66 5.66 -28.53
C THR A 703 -34.19 5.64 -29.97
N ARG A 704 -35.28 4.89 -30.25
CA ARG A 704 -36.03 4.99 -31.52
C ARG A 704 -36.88 6.26 -31.53
N ARG A 705 -36.88 7.01 -32.64
CA ARG A 705 -37.91 8.01 -32.95
C ARG A 705 -38.29 7.94 -34.42
N VAL A 706 -39.55 7.60 -34.68
CA VAL A 706 -40.25 7.88 -35.94
C VAL A 706 -40.92 9.23 -35.73
N LYS A 707 -40.79 10.15 -36.69
CA LYS A 707 -41.52 11.41 -36.72
C LYS A 707 -42.53 11.39 -37.84
#